data_AF-A0A816CWQ9-F1
#
_entry.id   AF-A0A816CWQ9-F1
#
_cell.length_a   1.000
_cell.length_b   1.000
_cell.length_c   1.000
_cell.angle_alpha   90.00
_cell.angle_beta   90.00
_cell.angle_gamma   90.00
#
_symmetry.space_group_name_H-M   'P 1'
#
loop_
_entity.id
_entity.type
_entity.pdbx_description
1 polymer ?
#
loop_
_entity_poly.entity_id
_entity_poly.type
_entity_poly.pdbx_seq_one_letter_code
_entity_poly.pdbx_strand_id
1 'polypeptide(L)'
;MMETIMNIAKWIKQTISQMNLFEVEMTRSEELDLRKAIISTRIFIILLTFTLTILTVYSALDDQNQTIIVLNPTQSDFENLYRKYPNTLACPCTDIAIPYRSFISIIPEYHPVCSSIFVSDNWINILFNPNISYYYPLDFRSSASGQFQILSSFCSLSKRFVNDTIDDFLSNVFLTPVVLSSYLLDLQSQAQSSFIQTLTSNAFRQLLQLVRSTTFTNQLQTALRTSSYLGFYIFPNGKTATYAIQNFYSSNNNTICYCGLQSTCSSSVCGFFDLFAYDTKGDYTSSMSLIVNVPGFVAECYAIESLLQSTLECFFDSTCINTVLRFLSNNNMTDIKQLDVNQTQFSPRTTIDTLFTNLFIEKWSTISSFTEYYKKCSPILCTYTFIQRNSALYIITKLLSLYGGLVIVLRFCLPYIIIWWYNRKNNQTRNNTPEYQAERIVDFKGSGQTFFVALQTLCSLAKTTVFNAWYNFKQSAYITDQVVSKKEMIEHIQTTLNQFHSNTVAQFKQSLTLIQFHSINMYAVGAGNVRLETYTSANSTNQYLAFYYKQVYWDNCSCTLNDNCVSPMGFYNYSQKDLAYPSSLIFNIPQFFIGCFVLQSVLQSSLECFFNQTCLDAVQFQIRSSQSINITILQANTTRFLPETLIKVIVDNLMLEQWGDNIQYSQYYQQCAPESCSYTITSHNDFSYIITLLISLFGGVSMALKLAIPIIVRWIRNLYRPNINPIEIFILRLVPSPRIFQRLCLVWNKFKMKIINLNIFESELSYNNDHRRRKEIIKIRIYILLLTINITILIIYNSFSIQTQYTTISHPSQETFNNLLMNLQYSPTLECQCQNITILYNSFILISPYYHQLCSSDFINMNSGWINMLYSYGIDEEHPYDDFQLFALPQFRTLSSLCNLANQTLTDSLTSFASEVLINKQVQSREAIESQAETIITQFRLSTCRTFVRMLDFIREMAQGNGIVSTIQSNWYFHSINRIQFSSVWATPRSYGDENNCSCGTNSMCTSLALINGSLIPGFRIGCYVLDSLLQSTLECLYNVSCIDQIKYLYNVTNIVIRSLNQSFSFPNETVQSLVDNLLIDKLESNVSYEQYYA
;
A
#
# COMPACT_ATOMS: atom_id res chain seq x y z
N MET A 1 87.01 -2.73 21.43
CA MET A 1 85.56 -2.69 21.13
C MET A 1 84.95 -4.07 20.91
N MET A 2 85.42 -4.87 19.94
CA MET A 2 84.90 -6.22 19.70
C MET A 2 85.11 -7.15 20.91
N GLU A 3 86.28 -7.09 21.54
CA GLU A 3 86.63 -7.83 22.76
C GLU A 3 85.79 -7.43 23.98
N THR A 4 85.48 -6.15 24.16
CA THR A 4 84.55 -5.68 25.21
C THR A 4 83.13 -6.17 24.97
N ILE A 5 82.67 -6.22 23.72
CA ILE A 5 81.35 -6.81 23.36
C ILE A 5 81.36 -8.32 23.62
N MET A 6 82.44 -9.03 23.26
CA MET A 6 82.59 -10.46 23.55
C MET A 6 82.61 -10.75 25.05
N ASN A 7 83.32 -9.97 25.86
CA ASN A 7 83.37 -10.18 27.31
C ASN A 7 82.02 -9.85 27.99
N ILE A 8 81.30 -8.82 27.53
CA ILE A 8 79.93 -8.54 27.96
C ILE A 8 78.99 -9.69 27.57
N ALA A 9 79.08 -10.21 26.34
CA ALA A 9 78.28 -11.35 25.90
C ALA A 9 78.61 -12.64 26.67
N LYS A 10 79.88 -12.87 27.00
CA LYS A 10 80.34 -14.03 27.80
C LYS A 10 79.82 -13.95 29.24
N TRP A 11 79.90 -12.75 29.85
CA TRP A 11 79.34 -12.46 31.17
C TRP A 11 77.82 -12.66 31.20
N ILE A 12 77.07 -12.04 30.28
CA ILE A 12 75.61 -12.21 30.16
C ILE A 12 75.24 -13.69 29.97
N LYS A 13 75.95 -14.43 29.11
CA LYS A 13 75.70 -15.85 28.88
C LYS A 13 75.95 -16.72 30.12
N GLN A 14 76.94 -16.39 30.94
CA GLN A 14 77.20 -17.07 32.21
C GLN A 14 76.14 -16.72 33.27
N THR A 15 75.77 -15.44 33.41
CA THR A 15 74.75 -14.99 34.37
C THR A 15 73.38 -15.60 34.09
N ILE A 16 72.90 -15.56 32.83
CA ILE A 16 71.59 -16.14 32.46
C ILE A 16 71.57 -17.66 32.65
N SER A 17 72.71 -18.34 32.48
CA SER A 17 72.82 -19.80 32.66
C SER A 17 72.55 -20.28 34.09
N GLN A 18 72.62 -19.41 35.09
CA GLN A 18 72.48 -19.75 36.52
C GLN A 18 71.24 -19.14 37.19
N MET A 19 70.36 -18.45 36.45
CA MET A 19 69.16 -17.86 37.03
C MET A 19 68.10 -18.91 37.40
N ASN A 20 67.71 -18.92 38.67
CA ASN A 20 66.50 -19.55 39.19
C ASN A 20 65.66 -18.46 39.89
N LEU A 21 64.40 -18.28 39.50
CA LEU A 21 63.52 -17.24 40.08
C LEU A 21 62.72 -17.72 41.30
N PHE A 22 62.82 -19.00 41.66
CA PHE A 22 62.08 -19.59 42.78
C PHE A 22 63.04 -20.19 43.79
N GLU A 23 63.14 -19.54 44.95
CA GLU A 23 64.05 -19.86 46.05
C GLU A 23 63.61 -21.12 46.81
N VAL A 24 64.56 -21.96 47.22
CA VAL A 24 64.30 -23.25 47.90
C VAL A 24 65.37 -23.49 48.97
N GLU A 25 64.96 -23.66 50.22
CA GLU A 25 65.86 -24.05 51.32
C GLU A 25 66.22 -25.55 51.25
N MET A 26 67.43 -25.92 51.68
CA MET A 26 67.94 -27.28 51.56
C MET A 26 68.34 -27.91 52.90
N THR A 27 67.67 -29.01 53.26
CA THR A 27 68.14 -29.99 54.25
C THR A 27 68.15 -31.40 53.67
N ARG A 28 69.27 -31.74 53.02
CA ARG A 28 69.80 -33.10 52.69
C ARG A 28 68.94 -34.06 51.83
N SER A 29 69.48 -34.42 50.65
CA SER A 29 69.06 -35.48 49.67
C SER A 29 67.61 -35.38 49.12
N GLU A 30 67.36 -35.11 47.83
CA GLU A 30 67.89 -35.76 46.60
C GLU A 30 68.05 -34.81 45.39
N GLU A 31 68.60 -35.29 44.26
CA GLU A 31 68.98 -34.47 43.09
C GLU A 31 67.81 -34.04 42.16
N LEU A 32 66.57 -34.46 42.44
CA LEU A 32 65.48 -34.37 41.46
C LEU A 32 64.84 -32.97 41.33
N ASP A 33 64.77 -32.21 42.43
CA ASP A 33 63.95 -30.98 42.48
C ASP A 33 64.66 -29.71 41.99
N LEU A 34 65.99 -29.64 42.08
CA LEU A 34 66.76 -28.52 41.52
C LEU A 34 66.52 -28.36 40.01
N ARG A 35 66.34 -29.47 39.28
CA ARG A 35 66.03 -29.45 37.84
C ARG A 35 64.63 -28.88 37.56
N LYS A 36 63.64 -29.13 38.43
CA LYS A 36 62.26 -28.63 38.27
C LYS A 36 62.19 -27.09 38.41
N ALA A 37 62.86 -26.53 39.40
CA ALA A 37 62.91 -25.07 39.62
C ALA A 37 63.55 -24.31 38.44
N ILE A 38 64.66 -24.84 37.90
CA ILE A 38 65.36 -24.28 36.74
C ILE A 38 64.49 -24.35 35.47
N ILE A 39 63.79 -25.47 35.24
CA ILE A 39 62.87 -25.61 34.09
C ILE A 39 61.67 -24.66 34.21
N SER A 40 61.07 -24.55 35.40
CA SER A 40 59.97 -23.61 35.66
C SER A 40 60.39 -22.15 35.39
N THR A 41 61.57 -21.75 35.86
CA THR A 41 62.14 -20.41 35.58
C THR A 41 62.31 -20.15 34.08
N ARG A 42 62.77 -21.13 33.30
CA ARG A 42 62.96 -21.00 31.85
C ARG A 42 61.64 -20.89 31.09
N ILE A 43 60.65 -21.73 31.43
CA ILE A 43 59.31 -21.68 30.81
C ILE A 43 58.63 -20.34 31.12
N PHE A 44 58.73 -19.86 32.36
CA PHE A 44 58.21 -18.55 32.76
C PHE A 44 58.83 -17.40 31.97
N ILE A 45 60.17 -17.36 31.83
CA ILE A 45 60.85 -16.32 31.07
C ILE A 45 60.46 -16.35 29.58
N ILE A 46 60.38 -17.54 28.96
CA ILE A 46 59.99 -17.67 27.55
C ILE A 46 58.53 -17.24 27.33
N LEU A 47 57.60 -17.63 28.19
CA LEU A 47 56.21 -17.18 28.11
C LEU A 47 56.09 -15.67 28.32
N LEU A 48 56.84 -15.10 29.26
CA LEU A 48 56.85 -13.66 29.53
C LEU A 48 57.40 -12.86 28.33
N THR A 49 58.51 -13.29 27.72
CA THR A 49 59.04 -12.60 26.53
C THR A 49 58.11 -12.76 25.32
N PHE A 50 57.57 -13.95 25.08
CA PHE A 50 56.65 -14.22 23.96
C PHE A 50 55.36 -13.41 24.06
N THR A 51 54.73 -13.38 25.25
CA THR A 51 53.53 -12.57 25.51
C THR A 51 53.81 -11.07 25.41
N LEU A 52 54.95 -10.57 25.90
CA LEU A 52 55.35 -9.18 25.69
C LEU A 52 55.56 -8.84 24.21
N THR A 53 56.18 -9.73 23.43
CA THR A 53 56.32 -9.50 21.97
C THR A 53 54.96 -9.48 21.26
N ILE A 54 54.04 -10.38 21.61
CA ILE A 54 52.66 -10.37 21.08
C ILE A 54 51.96 -9.07 21.46
N LEU A 55 52.04 -8.63 22.72
CA LEU A 55 51.42 -7.39 23.19
C LEU A 55 52.01 -6.14 22.53
N THR A 56 53.32 -6.11 22.23
CA THR A 56 53.93 -5.02 21.45
C THR A 56 53.43 -4.98 20.01
N VAL A 57 53.36 -6.12 19.32
CA VAL A 57 52.90 -6.19 17.93
C VAL A 57 51.41 -5.87 17.84
N TYR A 58 50.59 -6.44 18.73
CA TYR A 58 49.17 -6.13 18.85
C TYR A 58 48.94 -4.63 19.07
N SER A 59 49.58 -4.02 20.08
CA SER A 59 49.41 -2.58 20.39
C SER A 59 49.93 -1.61 19.31
N ALA A 60 50.75 -2.10 18.37
CA ALA A 60 51.25 -1.36 17.21
C ALA A 60 50.38 -1.55 15.94
N LEU A 61 49.45 -2.51 15.96
CA LEU A 61 48.43 -2.77 14.93
C LEU A 61 47.01 -2.38 15.39
N ASP A 62 46.88 -1.96 16.65
CA ASP A 62 45.67 -1.49 17.34
C ASP A 62 45.33 -0.06 16.88
N ASP A 63 44.62 0.06 15.75
CA ASP A 63 44.22 1.35 15.16
C ASP A 63 43.11 2.07 15.97
N GLN A 64 43.11 3.41 15.94
CA GLN A 64 42.10 4.24 16.61
C GLN A 64 41.21 4.95 15.58
N ASN A 65 39.88 4.79 15.73
CA ASN A 65 38.90 5.60 15.01
C ASN A 65 38.76 6.97 15.68
N GLN A 66 39.03 8.05 14.97
CA GLN A 66 38.67 9.41 15.41
C GLN A 66 37.42 9.88 14.68
N THR A 67 36.44 10.36 15.43
CA THR A 67 35.24 11.04 14.91
C THR A 67 35.46 12.54 14.89
N ILE A 68 35.31 13.18 13.73
CA ILE A 68 35.22 14.64 13.61
C ILE A 68 33.75 15.04 13.49
N ILE A 69 33.38 16.12 14.17
CA ILE A 69 32.06 16.76 14.09
C ILE A 69 32.22 18.10 13.34
N VAL A 70 31.39 18.33 12.34
CA VAL A 70 31.27 19.60 11.59
C VAL A 70 29.88 20.17 11.88
N LEU A 71 29.81 21.39 12.39
CA LEU A 71 28.54 22.06 12.76
C LEU A 71 28.05 22.94 11.60
N ASN A 72 26.73 22.95 11.38
CA ASN A 72 26.04 23.70 10.32
C ASN A 72 26.75 23.64 8.94
N PRO A 73 27.05 22.43 8.41
CA PRO A 73 27.71 22.27 7.11
C PRO A 73 26.88 22.88 5.98
N THR A 74 27.54 23.46 4.97
CA THR A 74 26.88 23.84 3.71
C THR A 74 26.76 22.64 2.77
N GLN A 75 25.92 22.76 1.73
CA GLN A 75 25.83 21.75 0.66
C GLN A 75 27.22 21.42 0.07
N SER A 76 28.08 22.43 -0.11
CA SER A 76 29.44 22.23 -0.63
C SER A 76 30.35 21.50 0.37
N ASP A 77 30.24 21.80 1.68
CA ASP A 77 30.98 21.07 2.70
C ASP A 77 30.56 19.59 2.74
N PHE A 78 29.25 19.32 2.69
CA PHE A 78 28.72 17.96 2.61
C PHE A 78 29.22 17.22 1.36
N GLU A 79 29.13 17.82 0.17
CA GLU A 79 29.63 17.20 -1.06
C GLU A 79 31.14 16.91 -1.01
N ASN A 80 31.94 17.84 -0.47
CA ASN A 80 33.39 17.67 -0.33
C ASN A 80 33.75 16.59 0.70
N LEU A 81 33.02 16.51 1.81
CA LEU A 81 33.16 15.45 2.81
C LEU A 81 32.73 14.09 2.25
N TYR A 82 31.60 14.02 1.54
CA TYR A 82 31.04 12.77 0.99
C TYR A 82 31.96 12.17 -0.08
N ARG A 83 32.60 13.00 -0.92
CA ARG A 83 33.62 12.54 -1.89
C ARG A 83 34.87 11.95 -1.21
N LYS A 84 35.10 12.22 0.07
CA LYS A 84 36.34 11.87 0.81
C LYS A 84 36.12 10.80 1.89
N TYR A 85 34.93 10.73 2.47
CA TYR A 85 34.55 9.84 3.57
C TYR A 85 33.17 9.18 3.36
N PRO A 86 32.84 8.64 2.17
CA PRO A 86 31.46 8.25 1.82
C PRO A 86 30.85 7.18 2.73
N ASN A 87 31.67 6.27 3.25
CA ASN A 87 31.22 5.15 4.09
C ASN A 87 31.09 5.51 5.58
N THR A 88 31.60 6.68 6.01
CA THR A 88 31.63 7.06 7.44
C THR A 88 30.99 8.41 7.73
N LEU A 89 30.63 9.19 6.71
CA LEU A 89 29.93 10.46 6.84
C LEU A 89 28.45 10.25 7.15
N ALA A 90 28.03 10.56 8.38
CA ALA A 90 26.63 10.60 8.79
C ALA A 90 26.23 12.03 9.18
N CYS A 91 25.24 12.58 8.48
CA CYS A 91 24.72 13.93 8.69
C CYS A 91 23.20 13.83 8.94
N PRO A 92 22.73 13.79 10.19
CA PRO A 92 21.30 13.71 10.49
C PRO A 92 20.54 14.94 9.96
N CYS A 93 19.37 14.71 9.35
CA CYS A 93 18.45 15.79 8.98
C CYS A 93 17.76 16.37 10.23
N THR A 94 17.36 17.65 10.20
CA THR A 94 16.37 18.19 11.15
C THR A 94 14.97 17.71 10.77
N ASP A 95 14.61 17.89 9.50
CA ASP A 95 13.32 17.49 8.97
C ASP A 95 13.50 16.10 8.35
N ILE A 96 13.26 15.05 9.13
CA ILE A 96 13.27 13.66 8.67
C ILE A 96 12.15 13.40 7.65
N ALA A 97 11.10 14.23 7.69
CA ALA A 97 9.88 14.16 6.88
C ALA A 97 9.83 15.31 5.86
N ILE A 98 10.19 15.05 4.60
CA ILE A 98 10.28 16.06 3.53
C ILE A 98 9.21 15.78 2.46
N PRO A 99 8.20 16.65 2.24
CA PRO A 99 7.19 16.42 1.19
C PRO A 99 7.81 16.33 -0.22
N TYR A 100 7.42 15.32 -1.01
CA TYR A 100 8.02 15.08 -2.34
C TYR A 100 7.91 16.29 -3.28
N ARG A 101 6.81 17.05 -3.23
CA ARG A 101 6.60 18.30 -4.01
C ARG A 101 7.69 19.36 -3.79
N SER A 102 8.46 19.30 -2.70
CA SER A 102 9.53 20.26 -2.43
C SER A 102 10.82 20.00 -3.22
N PHE A 103 11.02 18.80 -3.78
CA PHE A 103 12.24 18.46 -4.53
C PHE A 103 12.05 17.55 -5.76
N ILE A 104 10.86 16.98 -6.00
CA ILE A 104 10.55 16.20 -7.20
C ILE A 104 9.51 16.92 -8.07
N SER A 105 9.73 16.89 -9.39
CA SER A 105 8.70 17.16 -10.41
C SER A 105 8.59 15.97 -11.36
N ILE A 106 7.35 15.62 -11.75
CA ILE A 106 7.04 14.56 -12.72
C ILE A 106 6.18 15.20 -13.82
N ILE A 107 6.64 15.11 -15.07
CA ILE A 107 5.98 15.73 -16.23
C ILE A 107 5.74 14.65 -17.30
N PRO A 108 4.47 14.29 -17.58
CA PRO A 108 4.11 13.37 -18.66
C PRO A 108 3.90 14.11 -19.99
N GLU A 109 4.52 13.59 -21.06
CA GLU A 109 4.32 14.02 -22.46
C GLU A 109 3.36 13.04 -23.14
N TYR A 110 2.17 13.50 -23.57
CA TYR A 110 1.10 12.64 -24.10
C TYR A 110 1.14 12.48 -25.64
N HIS A 111 0.70 11.31 -26.11
CA HIS A 111 0.61 10.93 -27.53
C HIS A 111 -0.22 11.94 -28.33
N PRO A 112 0.22 12.34 -29.54
CA PRO A 112 -0.35 13.47 -30.29
C PRO A 112 -1.84 13.32 -30.63
N VAL A 113 -2.38 12.09 -30.67
CA VAL A 113 -3.83 11.87 -30.81
C VAL A 113 -4.64 12.58 -29.71
N CYS A 114 -4.12 12.62 -28.47
CA CYS A 114 -4.78 13.21 -27.31
C CYS A 114 -4.74 14.75 -27.27
N SER A 115 -4.17 15.40 -28.30
CA SER A 115 -4.24 16.84 -28.57
C SER A 115 -4.71 17.15 -29.99
N SER A 116 -5.12 16.12 -30.76
CA SER A 116 -5.55 16.24 -32.15
C SER A 116 -7.03 16.54 -32.30
N ILE A 117 -7.45 16.88 -33.52
CA ILE A 117 -8.88 17.00 -33.86
C ILE A 117 -9.66 15.69 -33.68
N PHE A 118 -9.00 14.53 -33.74
CA PHE A 118 -9.64 13.22 -33.67
C PHE A 118 -10.20 12.85 -32.29
N VAL A 119 -9.92 13.64 -31.24
CA VAL A 119 -10.56 13.52 -29.92
C VAL A 119 -11.53 14.66 -29.61
N SER A 120 -11.85 15.50 -30.60
CA SER A 120 -12.78 16.64 -30.42
C SER A 120 -14.22 16.28 -30.74
N ASP A 121 -15.16 16.95 -30.05
CA ASP A 121 -16.61 16.87 -30.31
C ASP A 121 -16.94 17.13 -31.78
N ASN A 122 -16.22 18.04 -32.44
CA ASN A 122 -16.38 18.33 -33.85
C ASN A 122 -16.15 17.08 -34.72
N TRP A 123 -15.08 16.32 -34.48
CA TRP A 123 -14.81 15.06 -35.19
C TRP A 123 -15.84 13.97 -34.87
N ILE A 124 -16.26 13.87 -33.61
CA ILE A 124 -17.32 12.94 -33.18
C ILE A 124 -18.64 13.27 -33.88
N ASN A 125 -19.00 14.55 -34.01
CA ASN A 125 -20.18 15.03 -34.73
C ASN A 125 -20.09 14.79 -36.25
N ILE A 126 -18.90 14.85 -36.85
CA ILE A 126 -18.64 14.52 -38.26
C ILE A 126 -18.85 13.02 -38.55
N LEU A 127 -18.50 12.16 -37.58
CA LEU A 127 -18.69 10.70 -37.68
C LEU A 127 -20.13 10.25 -37.37
N PHE A 128 -20.88 11.05 -36.62
CA PHE A 128 -22.20 10.70 -36.13
C PHE A 128 -23.29 10.83 -37.20
N ASN A 129 -24.22 9.88 -37.19
CA ASN A 129 -25.43 9.89 -37.98
C ASN A 129 -26.60 9.44 -37.08
N PRO A 130 -27.74 10.15 -37.00
CA PRO A 130 -28.88 9.70 -36.20
C PRO A 130 -29.43 8.34 -36.67
N ASN A 131 -29.19 7.96 -37.93
CA ASN A 131 -29.53 6.67 -38.51
C ASN A 131 -28.39 5.63 -38.38
N ILE A 132 -27.47 5.77 -37.42
CA ILE A 132 -26.30 4.87 -37.26
C ILE A 132 -26.67 3.38 -37.20
N SER A 133 -27.79 3.04 -36.55
CA SER A 133 -28.24 1.66 -36.35
C SER A 133 -28.73 0.97 -37.65
N TYR A 134 -28.93 1.74 -38.73
CA TYR A 134 -29.30 1.23 -40.07
C TYR A 134 -28.12 0.72 -40.90
N TYR A 135 -26.88 1.01 -40.48
CA TYR A 135 -25.70 0.45 -41.14
C TYR A 135 -25.46 -1.02 -40.74
N TYR A 136 -24.70 -1.72 -41.56
CA TYR A 136 -24.23 -3.07 -41.23
C TYR A 136 -23.21 -3.04 -40.08
N PRO A 137 -23.14 -4.02 -39.16
CA PRO A 137 -22.24 -3.96 -38.00
C PRO A 137 -20.72 -3.92 -38.29
N LEU A 138 -20.26 -4.33 -39.48
CA LEU A 138 -18.86 -4.11 -39.90
C LEU A 138 -18.63 -2.77 -40.62
N ASP A 139 -19.70 -2.02 -40.89
CA ASP A 139 -19.56 -0.72 -41.52
C ASP A 139 -18.96 0.29 -40.54
N PHE A 140 -17.92 1.01 -40.96
CA PHE A 140 -17.25 2.02 -40.15
C PHE A 140 -18.24 3.05 -39.59
N ARG A 141 -19.27 3.44 -40.38
CA ARG A 141 -20.32 4.38 -39.95
C ARG A 141 -21.19 3.84 -38.82
N SER A 142 -21.27 2.52 -38.61
CA SER A 142 -22.08 1.90 -37.54
C SER A 142 -21.50 2.05 -36.13
N SER A 143 -20.19 2.28 -35.99
CA SER A 143 -19.53 2.31 -34.68
C SER A 143 -18.48 3.41 -34.51
N ALA A 144 -17.98 4.05 -35.58
CA ALA A 144 -16.88 5.02 -35.48
C ALA A 144 -17.17 6.19 -34.52
N SER A 145 -18.38 6.75 -34.49
CA SER A 145 -18.70 7.85 -33.55
C SER A 145 -18.56 7.40 -32.09
N GLY A 146 -18.94 6.16 -31.77
CA GLY A 146 -18.73 5.55 -30.45
C GLY A 146 -17.27 5.24 -30.16
N GLN A 147 -16.54 4.65 -31.11
CA GLN A 147 -15.11 4.39 -30.98
C GLN A 147 -14.31 5.69 -30.71
N PHE A 148 -14.62 6.78 -31.41
CA PHE A 148 -13.95 8.07 -31.22
C PHE A 148 -14.40 8.85 -29.97
N GLN A 149 -15.64 8.65 -29.48
CA GLN A 149 -16.02 9.06 -28.13
C GLN A 149 -15.12 8.38 -27.10
N ILE A 150 -15.04 7.03 -27.13
CA ILE A 150 -14.18 6.26 -26.21
C ILE A 150 -12.71 6.68 -26.29
N LEU A 151 -12.18 6.98 -27.48
CA LEU A 151 -10.81 7.46 -27.63
C LEU A 151 -10.60 8.84 -26.97
N SER A 152 -11.58 9.75 -27.09
CA SER A 152 -11.54 11.04 -26.39
C SER A 152 -11.59 10.85 -24.88
N SER A 153 -12.53 10.04 -24.38
CA SER A 153 -12.66 9.68 -22.97
C SER A 153 -11.38 9.03 -22.43
N PHE A 154 -10.75 8.11 -23.17
CA PHE A 154 -9.48 7.51 -22.80
C PHE A 154 -8.37 8.56 -22.67
N CYS A 155 -8.29 9.52 -23.59
CA CYS A 155 -7.33 10.62 -23.54
C CYS A 155 -7.61 11.62 -22.40
N SER A 156 -8.87 11.90 -22.05
CA SER A 156 -9.23 12.82 -20.96
C SER A 156 -9.05 12.16 -19.58
N LEU A 157 -9.52 10.92 -19.43
CA LEU A 157 -9.41 10.13 -18.21
C LEU A 157 -7.94 9.79 -17.91
N SER A 158 -7.13 9.40 -18.90
CA SER A 158 -5.69 9.14 -18.67
C SER A 158 -5.00 10.35 -18.07
N LYS A 159 -5.29 11.56 -18.58
CA LYS A 159 -4.75 12.83 -18.05
C LYS A 159 -5.22 13.10 -16.62
N ARG A 160 -6.51 12.92 -16.32
CA ARG A 160 -7.06 13.09 -14.95
C ARG A 160 -6.41 12.10 -13.98
N PHE A 161 -6.39 10.81 -14.31
CA PHE A 161 -5.79 9.76 -13.49
C PHE A 161 -4.31 10.02 -13.19
N VAL A 162 -3.53 10.38 -14.20
CA VAL A 162 -2.09 10.66 -14.04
C VAL A 162 -1.88 11.94 -13.22
N ASN A 163 -2.54 13.05 -13.57
CA ASN A 163 -2.36 14.32 -12.86
C ASN A 163 -2.75 14.20 -11.39
N ASP A 164 -3.92 13.63 -11.09
CA ASP A 164 -4.37 13.46 -9.71
C ASP A 164 -3.42 12.55 -8.92
N THR A 165 -2.95 11.44 -9.52
CA THR A 165 -2.06 10.48 -8.82
C THR A 165 -0.64 11.03 -8.63
N ILE A 166 -0.16 11.88 -9.55
CA ILE A 166 1.05 12.69 -9.34
C ILE A 166 0.82 13.66 -8.17
N ASP A 167 -0.34 14.33 -8.10
CA ASP A 167 -0.64 15.25 -7.01
C ASP A 167 -0.78 14.53 -5.65
N ASP A 168 -1.41 13.35 -5.62
CA ASP A 168 -1.52 12.48 -4.46
C ASP A 168 -0.10 12.08 -3.99
N PHE A 169 0.77 11.59 -4.89
CA PHE A 169 2.16 11.25 -4.56
C PHE A 169 3.00 12.44 -4.11
N LEU A 170 2.97 13.56 -4.83
CA LEU A 170 3.80 14.73 -4.51
C LEU A 170 3.41 15.33 -3.16
N SER A 171 2.17 15.11 -2.70
CA SER A 171 1.71 15.50 -1.38
C SER A 171 2.24 14.58 -0.26
N ASN A 172 2.69 13.36 -0.59
CA ASN A 172 3.26 12.42 0.38
C ASN A 172 4.66 12.83 0.84
N VAL A 173 5.09 12.21 1.95
CA VAL A 173 6.35 12.51 2.64
C VAL A 173 7.44 11.52 2.25
N PHE A 174 8.62 12.05 1.91
CA PHE A 174 9.87 11.31 1.83
C PHE A 174 10.53 11.25 3.21
N LEU A 175 10.86 10.03 3.67
CA LEU A 175 11.48 9.80 4.98
C LEU A 175 12.99 9.59 4.85
N THR A 176 13.77 10.45 5.50
CA THR A 176 15.23 10.53 5.32
C THR A 176 15.91 10.95 6.64
N PRO A 177 16.43 10.00 7.46
CA PRO A 177 17.04 10.33 8.75
C PRO A 177 18.42 10.97 8.61
N VAL A 178 19.09 10.80 7.46
CA VAL A 178 20.40 11.38 7.13
C VAL A 178 20.42 11.91 5.70
N VAL A 179 21.23 12.95 5.47
CA VAL A 179 21.43 13.56 4.14
C VAL A 179 21.90 12.49 3.14
N LEU A 180 21.10 12.26 2.10
CA LEU A 180 21.49 11.46 0.95
C LEU A 180 22.41 12.24 0.02
N SER A 181 23.30 11.55 -0.70
CA SER A 181 24.05 12.20 -1.78
C SER A 181 23.13 12.45 -2.99
N SER A 182 23.45 13.46 -3.81
CA SER A 182 22.66 13.82 -5.00
C SER A 182 22.40 12.64 -5.94
N TYR A 183 23.32 11.67 -6.01
CA TYR A 183 23.16 10.45 -6.80
C TYR A 183 22.14 9.47 -6.18
N LEU A 184 22.18 9.28 -4.86
CA LEU A 184 21.23 8.42 -4.15
C LEU A 184 19.82 9.03 -4.13
N LEU A 185 19.71 10.35 -3.96
CA LEU A 185 18.44 11.06 -4.04
C LEU A 185 17.80 10.91 -5.43
N ASP A 186 18.58 11.07 -6.51
CA ASP A 186 18.05 10.96 -7.87
C ASP A 186 17.64 9.53 -8.20
N LEU A 187 18.46 8.53 -7.85
CA LEU A 187 18.08 7.10 -7.97
C LEU A 187 16.76 6.78 -7.25
N GLN A 188 16.58 7.27 -6.01
CA GLN A 188 15.34 7.05 -5.27
C GLN A 188 14.16 7.83 -5.87
N SER A 189 14.38 9.05 -6.37
CA SER A 189 13.37 9.84 -7.06
C SER A 189 12.87 9.16 -8.35
N GLN A 190 13.79 8.61 -9.14
CA GLN A 190 13.47 7.83 -10.35
C GLN A 190 12.75 6.52 -10.00
N ALA A 191 13.19 5.80 -8.96
CA ALA A 191 12.54 4.56 -8.52
C ALA A 191 11.10 4.78 -8.04
N GLN A 192 10.87 5.80 -7.21
CA GLN A 192 9.52 6.19 -6.77
C GLN A 192 8.66 6.63 -7.96
N SER A 193 9.20 7.42 -8.90
CA SER A 193 8.49 7.79 -10.13
C SER A 193 8.04 6.57 -10.94
N SER A 194 8.95 5.61 -11.20
CA SER A 194 8.64 4.36 -11.92
C SER A 194 7.58 3.49 -11.23
N PHE A 195 7.58 3.47 -9.89
CA PHE A 195 6.53 2.80 -9.11
C PHE A 195 5.15 3.43 -9.32
N ILE A 196 5.03 4.77 -9.30
CA ILE A 196 3.75 5.48 -9.54
C ILE A 196 3.23 5.19 -10.96
N GLN A 197 4.11 5.20 -11.96
CA GLN A 197 3.75 4.93 -13.36
C GLN A 197 3.11 3.53 -13.49
N THR A 198 3.74 2.54 -12.86
CA THR A 198 3.26 1.15 -12.80
C THR A 198 1.92 1.04 -12.07
N LEU A 199 1.81 1.68 -10.90
CA LEU A 199 0.58 1.70 -10.08
C LEU A 199 -0.60 2.33 -10.83
N THR A 200 -0.37 3.47 -11.50
CA THR A 200 -1.38 4.21 -12.25
C THR A 200 -1.87 3.42 -13.46
N SER A 201 -0.96 2.80 -14.22
CA SER A 201 -1.31 1.93 -15.35
C SER A 201 -2.16 0.73 -14.89
N ASN A 202 -1.76 0.07 -13.80
CA ASN A 202 -2.48 -1.10 -13.29
C ASN A 202 -3.88 -0.74 -12.74
N ALA A 203 -4.04 0.39 -12.06
CA ALA A 203 -5.35 0.88 -11.61
C ALA A 203 -6.29 1.21 -12.79
N PHE A 204 -5.77 1.90 -13.82
CA PHE A 204 -6.55 2.25 -15.02
C PHE A 204 -6.94 1.01 -15.83
N ARG A 205 -6.04 0.04 -15.96
CA ARG A 205 -6.30 -1.29 -16.54
C ARG A 205 -7.36 -2.08 -15.77
N GLN A 206 -7.37 -2.03 -14.44
CA GLN A 206 -8.38 -2.71 -13.62
C GLN A 206 -9.79 -2.17 -13.90
N LEU A 207 -9.95 -0.85 -14.02
CA LEU A 207 -11.25 -0.24 -14.34
C LEU A 207 -11.71 -0.55 -15.79
N LEU A 208 -10.78 -0.59 -16.75
CA LEU A 208 -11.10 -1.06 -18.10
C LEU A 208 -11.57 -2.52 -18.11
N GLN A 209 -10.87 -3.40 -17.39
CA GLN A 209 -11.24 -4.80 -17.25
C GLN A 209 -12.58 -4.97 -16.54
N LEU A 210 -12.87 -4.13 -15.54
CA LEU A 210 -14.16 -4.08 -14.88
C LEU A 210 -15.26 -3.77 -15.89
N VAL A 211 -15.23 -2.62 -16.58
CA VAL A 211 -16.32 -2.18 -17.47
C VAL A 211 -16.52 -3.09 -18.69
N ARG A 212 -15.44 -3.66 -19.25
CA ARG A 212 -15.57 -4.70 -20.29
C ARG A 212 -16.29 -5.93 -19.75
N SER A 213 -15.88 -6.40 -18.57
CA SER A 213 -16.51 -7.52 -17.88
C SER A 213 -17.98 -7.25 -17.55
N THR A 214 -18.34 -6.07 -17.03
CA THR A 214 -19.73 -5.72 -16.66
C THR A 214 -20.66 -5.74 -17.87
N THR A 215 -20.25 -5.04 -18.93
CA THR A 215 -21.03 -4.77 -20.13
C THR A 215 -21.33 -6.08 -20.86
N PHE A 216 -20.31 -6.93 -20.99
CA PHE A 216 -20.43 -8.25 -21.59
C PHE A 216 -21.22 -9.24 -20.70
N THR A 217 -20.90 -9.32 -19.40
CA THR A 217 -21.53 -10.25 -18.45
C THR A 217 -23.05 -10.06 -18.39
N ASN A 218 -23.50 -8.82 -18.24
CA ASN A 218 -24.92 -8.51 -18.18
C ASN A 218 -25.59 -8.43 -19.56
N GLN A 219 -24.83 -8.61 -20.65
CA GLN A 219 -25.27 -8.48 -22.04
C GLN A 219 -26.06 -7.18 -22.26
N LEU A 220 -25.41 -6.05 -21.97
CA LEU A 220 -26.05 -4.73 -22.08
C LEU A 220 -26.29 -4.38 -23.56
N GLN A 221 -27.50 -3.95 -23.90
CA GLN A 221 -27.88 -3.66 -25.29
C GLN A 221 -27.20 -2.37 -25.76
N THR A 222 -26.47 -2.43 -26.87
CA THR A 222 -25.97 -1.24 -27.59
C THR A 222 -26.97 -0.76 -28.64
N ALA A 223 -27.15 0.55 -28.75
CA ALA A 223 -27.91 1.16 -29.83
C ALA A 223 -27.25 0.98 -31.21
N LEU A 224 -25.94 0.73 -31.24
CA LEU A 224 -25.14 0.54 -32.46
C LEU A 224 -25.46 -0.79 -33.19
N ARG A 225 -26.25 -1.68 -32.56
CA ARG A 225 -26.60 -3.03 -33.05
C ARG A 225 -25.36 -3.90 -33.37
N THR A 226 -24.23 -3.66 -32.69
CA THR A 226 -22.96 -4.40 -32.87
C THR A 226 -22.83 -5.66 -32.00
N SER A 227 -23.40 -5.71 -30.78
CA SER A 227 -23.39 -6.92 -29.94
C SER A 227 -24.58 -7.83 -30.24
N SER A 228 -25.77 -7.26 -30.19
CA SER A 228 -27.04 -7.89 -30.52
C SER A 228 -27.97 -6.92 -31.23
N TYR A 229 -28.89 -7.43 -32.03
CA TYR A 229 -30.03 -6.67 -32.53
C TYR A 229 -31.35 -7.26 -32.03
N LEU A 230 -32.34 -6.39 -31.93
CA LEU A 230 -33.70 -6.77 -31.55
C LEU A 230 -34.54 -7.01 -32.81
N GLY A 231 -35.41 -8.01 -32.76
CA GLY A 231 -36.46 -8.25 -33.73
C GLY A 231 -37.79 -8.50 -33.02
N PHE A 232 -38.89 -8.51 -33.77
CA PHE A 232 -40.18 -8.90 -33.20
C PHE A 232 -40.95 -9.90 -34.06
N TYR A 233 -41.73 -10.73 -33.37
CA TYR A 233 -42.68 -11.66 -33.93
C TYR A 233 -44.11 -11.17 -33.68
N ILE A 234 -44.98 -11.31 -34.68
CA ILE A 234 -46.43 -11.17 -34.51
C ILE A 234 -47.03 -12.57 -34.53
N PHE A 235 -47.72 -12.94 -33.45
CA PHE A 235 -48.44 -14.20 -33.33
C PHE A 235 -49.75 -14.15 -34.16
N PRO A 236 -50.27 -15.29 -34.65
CA PRO A 236 -51.56 -15.35 -35.33
C PRO A 236 -52.77 -14.84 -34.52
N ASN A 237 -52.63 -14.71 -33.20
CA ASN A 237 -53.65 -14.15 -32.29
C ASN A 237 -53.51 -12.62 -32.07
N GLY A 238 -52.67 -11.94 -32.86
CA GLY A 238 -52.46 -10.48 -32.79
C GLY A 238 -51.50 -10.02 -31.69
N LYS A 239 -51.04 -10.89 -30.79
CA LYS A 239 -50.00 -10.53 -29.80
C LYS A 239 -48.64 -10.37 -30.47
N THR A 240 -47.76 -9.61 -29.84
CA THR A 240 -46.36 -9.43 -30.22
C THR A 240 -45.42 -10.05 -29.19
N ALA A 241 -44.22 -10.43 -29.62
CA ALA A 241 -43.08 -10.68 -28.75
C ALA A 241 -41.80 -10.13 -29.37
N THR A 242 -40.98 -9.46 -28.57
CA THR A 242 -39.60 -9.12 -28.92
C THR A 242 -38.68 -10.30 -28.67
N TYR A 243 -37.71 -10.50 -29.56
CA TYR A 243 -36.59 -11.41 -29.37
C TYR A 243 -35.29 -10.67 -29.68
N ALA A 244 -34.17 -11.16 -29.15
CA ALA A 244 -32.84 -10.65 -29.46
C ALA A 244 -32.03 -11.71 -30.19
N ILE A 245 -31.28 -11.29 -31.21
CA ILE A 245 -30.30 -12.12 -31.89
C ILE A 245 -28.91 -11.54 -31.58
N GLN A 246 -28.05 -12.39 -31.02
CA GLN A 246 -26.65 -12.10 -30.83
C GLN A 246 -25.95 -12.08 -32.19
N ASN A 247 -25.16 -11.04 -32.47
CA ASN A 247 -24.37 -10.99 -33.69
C ASN A 247 -23.29 -12.07 -33.69
N PHE A 248 -22.81 -12.36 -34.89
CA PHE A 248 -21.66 -13.20 -35.12
C PHE A 248 -20.70 -12.52 -36.10
N TYR A 249 -19.41 -12.77 -35.90
CA TYR A 249 -18.34 -12.27 -36.75
C TYR A 249 -17.49 -13.43 -37.25
N SER A 250 -16.92 -13.28 -38.45
CA SER A 250 -16.00 -14.27 -39.04
C SER A 250 -14.57 -13.77 -38.90
N SER A 251 -13.70 -14.63 -38.36
CA SER A 251 -12.26 -14.37 -38.28
C SER A 251 -11.57 -14.65 -39.61
N ASN A 252 -10.30 -14.24 -39.73
CA ASN A 252 -9.41 -14.58 -40.86
C ASN A 252 -9.32 -16.10 -41.17
N ASN A 253 -9.67 -16.97 -40.23
CA ASN A 253 -9.62 -18.42 -40.39
C ASN A 253 -10.99 -19.03 -40.76
N ASN A 254 -11.96 -18.22 -41.19
CA ASN A 254 -13.37 -18.59 -41.40
C ASN A 254 -14.08 -19.18 -40.15
N THR A 255 -13.51 -19.02 -38.95
CA THR A 255 -14.19 -19.42 -37.72
C THR A 255 -15.27 -18.40 -37.37
N ILE A 256 -16.51 -18.86 -37.24
CA ILE A 256 -17.63 -18.04 -36.77
C ILE A 256 -17.54 -17.92 -35.24
N CYS A 257 -17.59 -16.68 -34.76
CA CYS A 257 -17.61 -16.29 -33.36
C CYS A 257 -18.94 -15.60 -33.05
N TYR A 258 -19.48 -15.72 -31.83
CA TYR A 258 -20.76 -15.10 -31.43
C TYR A 258 -20.58 -14.15 -30.24
N CYS A 259 -21.22 -12.98 -30.29
CA CYS A 259 -21.18 -11.96 -29.23
C CYS A 259 -21.84 -12.39 -27.92
N GLY A 260 -22.72 -13.40 -27.95
CA GLY A 260 -23.27 -14.04 -26.75
C GLY A 260 -22.33 -15.04 -26.05
N LEU A 261 -21.09 -15.21 -26.55
CA LEU A 261 -20.09 -16.14 -26.02
C LEU A 261 -18.74 -15.49 -25.69
N GLN A 262 -18.35 -14.40 -26.38
CA GLN A 262 -17.14 -13.62 -26.08
C GLN A 262 -17.30 -12.16 -26.53
N SER A 263 -16.79 -11.19 -25.76
CA SER A 263 -16.86 -9.77 -26.13
C SER A 263 -15.88 -9.39 -27.23
N THR A 264 -14.67 -9.98 -27.21
CA THR A 264 -13.57 -9.79 -28.17
C THR A 264 -13.82 -10.54 -29.49
N CYS A 265 -15.06 -10.52 -29.96
CA CYS A 265 -15.50 -11.24 -31.15
C CYS A 265 -15.28 -10.35 -32.36
N SER A 266 -14.19 -10.58 -33.09
CA SER A 266 -13.72 -9.62 -34.10
C SER A 266 -13.86 -10.10 -35.54
N SER A 267 -14.07 -9.13 -36.43
CA SER A 267 -13.73 -9.28 -37.85
C SER A 267 -12.58 -8.37 -38.21
N SER A 268 -11.67 -8.86 -39.05
CA SER A 268 -10.49 -8.17 -39.56
C SER A 268 -10.78 -7.09 -40.60
N VAL A 269 -12.05 -6.82 -40.87
CA VAL A 269 -12.54 -5.87 -41.87
C VAL A 269 -13.50 -4.90 -41.18
N CYS A 270 -13.10 -3.64 -41.10
CA CYS A 270 -13.98 -2.51 -40.82
C CYS A 270 -13.85 -1.52 -41.98
N GLY A 271 -14.97 -1.05 -42.54
CA GLY A 271 -14.92 -0.30 -43.79
C GLY A 271 -16.28 0.23 -44.25
N PHE A 272 -16.34 0.76 -45.46
CA PHE A 272 -17.59 1.24 -46.05
C PHE A 272 -18.20 0.15 -46.93
N PHE A 273 -19.45 -0.22 -46.65
CA PHE A 273 -20.24 -1.21 -47.38
C PHE A 273 -21.37 -0.57 -48.19
N ASP A 274 -21.81 -1.28 -49.22
CA ASP A 274 -22.81 -0.83 -50.22
C ASP A 274 -24.27 -0.97 -49.76
N LEU A 275 -24.49 -1.28 -48.47
CA LEU A 275 -25.82 -1.47 -47.88
C LEU A 275 -26.04 -0.64 -46.61
N PHE A 276 -27.15 0.12 -46.63
CA PHE A 276 -28.02 0.18 -45.47
C PHE A 276 -28.76 -1.16 -45.34
N ALA A 277 -29.08 -1.60 -44.12
CA ALA A 277 -29.71 -2.90 -43.87
C ALA A 277 -31.23 -2.95 -44.20
N TYR A 278 -31.59 -2.59 -45.43
CA TYR A 278 -32.97 -2.58 -45.93
C TYR A 278 -33.45 -3.94 -46.46
N ASP A 279 -33.80 -4.85 -45.55
CA ASP A 279 -35.02 -5.64 -45.74
C ASP A 279 -35.95 -5.50 -44.53
N THR A 280 -37.24 -5.50 -44.84
CA THR A 280 -38.38 -5.61 -43.95
C THR A 280 -38.30 -6.75 -42.93
N LYS A 281 -37.45 -7.76 -43.15
CA LYS A 281 -37.22 -8.90 -42.25
C LYS A 281 -35.91 -8.85 -41.46
N GLY A 282 -35.00 -7.93 -41.80
CA GLY A 282 -33.63 -7.93 -41.28
C GLY A 282 -32.68 -8.96 -41.91
N ASP A 283 -33.16 -9.78 -42.86
CA ASP A 283 -32.29 -10.63 -43.68
C ASP A 283 -31.48 -9.79 -44.68
N TYR A 284 -30.20 -10.13 -44.87
CA TYR A 284 -29.33 -9.44 -45.83
C TYR A 284 -29.63 -9.93 -47.26
N THR A 285 -30.41 -9.15 -48.01
CA THR A 285 -31.01 -9.53 -49.31
C THR A 285 -30.05 -9.60 -50.50
N SER A 286 -28.76 -9.31 -50.32
CA SER A 286 -27.74 -9.36 -51.38
C SER A 286 -26.36 -9.74 -50.83
N SER A 287 -25.48 -10.24 -51.72
CA SER A 287 -24.06 -10.47 -51.42
C SER A 287 -23.37 -9.15 -51.05
N MET A 288 -23.12 -8.96 -49.76
CA MET A 288 -22.69 -7.69 -49.19
C MET A 288 -21.22 -7.37 -49.56
N SER A 289 -21.03 -6.32 -50.35
CA SER A 289 -19.74 -5.87 -50.86
C SER A 289 -19.08 -4.83 -49.95
N LEU A 290 -17.83 -5.09 -49.57
CA LEU A 290 -16.91 -4.08 -49.04
C LEU A 290 -16.51 -3.14 -50.20
N ILE A 291 -16.81 -1.84 -50.09
CA ILE A 291 -16.39 -0.83 -51.07
C ILE A 291 -14.94 -0.41 -50.78
N VAL A 292 -14.65 -0.11 -49.51
CA VAL A 292 -13.34 0.39 -49.04
C VAL A 292 -13.10 -0.10 -47.61
N ASN A 293 -11.93 -0.71 -47.35
CA ASN A 293 -11.45 -0.98 -46.00
C ASN A 293 -10.89 0.29 -45.34
N VAL A 294 -11.01 0.43 -44.01
CA VAL A 294 -10.30 1.45 -43.23
C VAL A 294 -9.12 0.78 -42.51
N PRO A 295 -7.86 0.92 -43.00
CA PRO A 295 -6.70 0.26 -42.41
C PRO A 295 -6.51 0.57 -40.93
N GLY A 296 -6.21 -0.48 -40.17
CA GLY A 296 -6.04 -0.41 -38.71
C GLY A 296 -7.34 -0.53 -37.91
N PHE A 297 -8.51 -0.32 -38.50
CA PHE A 297 -9.77 -0.38 -37.75
C PHE A 297 -10.41 -1.77 -37.75
N VAL A 298 -10.98 -2.13 -36.61
CA VAL A 298 -11.62 -3.41 -36.29
C VAL A 298 -13.08 -3.15 -35.91
N ALA A 299 -13.95 -4.14 -36.13
CA ALA A 299 -15.33 -4.12 -35.66
C ALA A 299 -15.63 -5.39 -34.86
N GLU A 300 -16.18 -5.19 -33.65
CA GLU A 300 -16.46 -6.22 -32.66
C GLU A 300 -17.83 -6.00 -31.98
N CYS A 301 -18.14 -6.75 -30.92
CA CYS A 301 -19.43 -6.65 -30.24
C CYS A 301 -19.71 -5.26 -29.64
N TYR A 302 -18.68 -4.61 -29.10
CA TYR A 302 -18.78 -3.33 -28.42
C TYR A 302 -17.75 -2.35 -29.00
N ALA A 303 -18.06 -1.06 -28.99
CA ALA A 303 -17.14 -0.03 -29.52
C ALA A 303 -15.82 0.02 -28.73
N ILE A 304 -15.84 -0.31 -27.43
CA ILE A 304 -14.64 -0.38 -26.59
C ILE A 304 -13.70 -1.52 -27.00
N GLU A 305 -14.25 -2.70 -27.31
CA GLU A 305 -13.47 -3.86 -27.77
C GLU A 305 -12.89 -3.56 -29.17
N SER A 306 -13.74 -3.03 -30.05
CA SER A 306 -13.40 -2.57 -31.41
C SER A 306 -12.25 -1.55 -31.41
N LEU A 307 -12.32 -0.53 -30.56
CA LEU A 307 -11.28 0.48 -30.45
C LEU A 307 -9.97 -0.13 -29.94
N LEU A 308 -10.01 -0.95 -28.88
CA LEU A 308 -8.82 -1.50 -28.24
C LEU A 308 -7.96 -2.38 -29.17
N GLN A 309 -8.60 -3.18 -30.05
CA GLN A 309 -7.89 -3.94 -31.07
C GLN A 309 -7.52 -3.11 -32.32
N SER A 310 -8.14 -1.95 -32.52
CA SER A 310 -7.80 -1.04 -33.61
C SER A 310 -6.44 -0.35 -33.41
N THR A 311 -5.87 0.15 -34.49
CA THR A 311 -4.66 0.96 -34.55
C THR A 311 -4.97 2.34 -35.15
N LEU A 312 -4.04 3.29 -35.03
CA LEU A 312 -4.18 4.63 -35.61
C LEU A 312 -3.61 4.72 -37.04
N GLU A 313 -3.36 3.61 -37.73
CA GLU A 313 -2.64 3.58 -39.03
C GLU A 313 -3.26 4.51 -40.08
N CYS A 314 -4.59 4.46 -40.25
CA CYS A 314 -5.31 5.39 -41.14
C CYS A 314 -5.07 6.87 -40.81
N PHE A 315 -4.86 7.21 -39.54
CA PHE A 315 -4.79 8.59 -39.05
C PHE A 315 -3.39 9.21 -39.15
N PHE A 316 -2.38 8.41 -39.52
CA PHE A 316 -1.08 8.89 -40.00
C PHE A 316 -1.00 8.97 -41.54
N ASP A 317 -2.03 8.52 -42.27
CA ASP A 317 -2.11 8.57 -43.74
C ASP A 317 -3.23 9.49 -44.24
N SER A 318 -2.85 10.65 -44.80
CA SER A 318 -3.77 11.56 -45.48
C SER A 318 -4.56 10.90 -46.61
N THR A 319 -4.07 9.84 -47.26
CA THR A 319 -4.82 9.12 -48.30
C THR A 319 -6.03 8.40 -47.70
N CYS A 320 -5.84 7.72 -46.58
CA CYS A 320 -6.92 7.10 -45.81
C CYS A 320 -7.91 8.13 -45.23
N ILE A 321 -7.42 9.19 -44.58
CA ILE A 321 -8.29 10.26 -44.03
C ILE A 321 -9.18 10.87 -45.12
N ASN A 322 -8.61 11.25 -46.27
CA ASN A 322 -9.38 11.78 -47.40
C ASN A 322 -10.41 10.77 -47.92
N THR A 323 -10.10 9.47 -47.88
CA THR A 323 -11.03 8.42 -48.28
C THR A 323 -12.18 8.27 -47.28
N VAL A 324 -11.91 8.32 -45.98
CA VAL A 324 -12.93 8.33 -44.91
C VAL A 324 -13.85 9.55 -45.05
N LEU A 325 -13.29 10.75 -45.19
CA LEU A 325 -14.05 12.00 -45.35
C LEU A 325 -14.99 11.96 -46.56
N ARG A 326 -14.58 11.34 -47.68
CA ARG A 326 -15.40 11.19 -48.88
C ARG A 326 -16.72 10.43 -48.63
N PHE A 327 -16.75 9.47 -47.70
CA PHE A 327 -17.95 8.71 -47.37
C PHE A 327 -18.81 9.34 -46.25
N LEU A 328 -18.31 10.39 -45.59
CA LEU A 328 -19.01 11.14 -44.54
C LEU A 328 -19.70 12.41 -45.07
N SER A 329 -19.47 12.79 -46.34
CA SER A 329 -20.27 13.75 -47.12
C SER A 329 -20.67 15.06 -46.42
N ASN A 330 -19.69 15.77 -45.84
CA ASN A 330 -19.87 17.11 -45.30
C ASN A 330 -18.87 18.07 -45.98
N ASN A 331 -19.38 19.03 -46.77
CA ASN A 331 -18.58 19.80 -47.74
C ASN A 331 -17.63 20.88 -47.14
N ASN A 332 -17.69 21.13 -45.83
CA ASN A 332 -16.97 22.23 -45.17
C ASN A 332 -15.80 21.74 -44.29
N MET A 333 -14.94 20.86 -44.82
CA MET A 333 -13.77 20.34 -44.09
C MET A 333 -12.47 20.47 -44.89
N THR A 334 -11.72 21.53 -44.61
CA THR A 334 -10.40 21.81 -45.23
C THR A 334 -9.22 21.68 -44.27
N ASP A 335 -9.45 21.57 -42.96
CA ASP A 335 -8.42 21.74 -41.93
C ASP A 335 -8.07 20.46 -41.14
N ILE A 336 -8.67 19.31 -41.47
CA ILE A 336 -8.34 18.02 -40.86
C ILE A 336 -6.97 17.55 -41.39
N LYS A 337 -6.00 17.43 -40.49
CA LYS A 337 -4.63 16.99 -40.80
C LYS A 337 -4.34 15.63 -40.18
N GLN A 338 -3.51 14.84 -40.86
CA GLN A 338 -2.97 13.60 -40.32
C GLN A 338 -2.10 13.86 -39.07
N LEU A 339 -1.95 12.84 -38.23
CA LEU A 339 -0.96 12.80 -37.16
C LEU A 339 0.46 12.77 -37.75
N ASP A 340 1.42 13.33 -37.02
CA ASP A 340 2.83 13.35 -37.40
C ASP A 340 3.58 12.18 -36.75
N VAL A 341 4.14 11.28 -37.56
CA VAL A 341 4.92 10.13 -37.10
C VAL A 341 6.15 10.55 -36.30
N ASN A 342 6.69 11.76 -36.53
CA ASN A 342 7.85 12.28 -35.80
C ASN A 342 7.52 12.75 -34.37
N GLN A 343 6.23 12.78 -33.99
CA GLN A 343 5.75 13.24 -32.68
C GLN A 343 5.35 12.08 -31.75
N THR A 344 5.62 10.83 -32.13
CA THR A 344 5.34 9.64 -31.31
C THR A 344 6.50 8.65 -31.36
N GLN A 345 6.73 7.92 -30.26
CA GLN A 345 7.62 6.76 -30.23
C GLN A 345 6.92 5.47 -30.71
N PHE A 346 5.59 5.47 -30.76
CA PHE A 346 4.79 4.31 -31.09
C PHE A 346 4.67 4.13 -32.60
N SER A 347 4.51 2.89 -33.06
CA SER A 347 4.23 2.64 -34.46
C SER A 347 2.80 3.08 -34.79
N PRO A 348 2.51 3.59 -35.99
CA PRO A 348 1.12 3.73 -36.47
C PRO A 348 0.31 2.42 -36.40
N ARG A 349 0.98 1.26 -36.36
CA ARG A 349 0.39 -0.08 -36.20
C ARG A 349 0.32 -0.58 -34.75
N THR A 350 0.68 0.23 -33.76
CA THR A 350 0.47 -0.08 -32.34
C THR A 350 -1.03 -0.04 -32.03
N THR A 351 -1.54 -1.05 -31.31
CA THR A 351 -2.96 -1.11 -30.93
C THR A 351 -3.31 -0.08 -29.86
N ILE A 352 -4.56 0.35 -29.82
CA ILE A 352 -5.01 1.33 -28.83
C ILE A 352 -5.05 0.72 -27.41
N ASP A 353 -5.19 -0.61 -27.25
CA ASP A 353 -4.92 -1.29 -25.96
C ASP A 353 -3.47 -1.09 -25.49
N THR A 354 -2.50 -1.05 -26.41
CA THR A 354 -1.09 -0.78 -26.10
C THR A 354 -0.86 0.70 -25.78
N LEU A 355 -1.57 1.64 -26.43
CA LEU A 355 -1.50 3.06 -26.06
C LEU A 355 -2.16 3.31 -24.69
N PHE A 356 -3.34 2.74 -24.46
CA PHE A 356 -4.07 2.76 -23.18
C PHE A 356 -3.22 2.18 -22.03
N THR A 357 -2.52 1.05 -22.28
CA THR A 357 -1.57 0.44 -21.35
C THR A 357 -0.53 1.43 -20.84
N ASN A 358 -0.04 2.29 -21.74
CA ASN A 358 0.96 3.31 -21.44
C ASN A 358 0.33 4.67 -21.10
N LEU A 359 -0.97 4.70 -20.76
CA LEU A 359 -1.74 5.91 -20.39
C LEU A 359 -1.71 7.00 -21.47
N PHE A 360 -1.51 6.61 -22.74
CA PHE A 360 -1.23 7.47 -23.88
C PHE A 360 -0.05 8.43 -23.64
N ILE A 361 0.99 7.99 -22.91
CA ILE A 361 2.20 8.77 -22.63
C ILE A 361 3.35 8.31 -23.52
N GLU A 362 3.96 9.27 -24.22
CA GLU A 362 5.20 9.12 -24.97
C GLU A 362 6.40 9.07 -24.02
N LYS A 363 6.45 9.98 -23.05
CA LYS A 363 7.62 10.14 -22.19
C LYS A 363 7.26 10.66 -20.80
N TRP A 364 7.90 10.06 -19.80
CA TRP A 364 7.90 10.54 -18.43
C TRP A 364 9.21 11.28 -18.14
N SER A 365 9.11 12.57 -17.84
CA SER A 365 10.25 13.41 -17.44
C SER A 365 10.21 13.63 -15.92
N THR A 366 11.14 12.98 -15.19
CA THR A 366 11.27 13.15 -13.72
C THR A 366 12.49 13.99 -13.42
N ILE A 367 12.33 15.02 -12.58
CA ILE A 367 13.38 16.00 -12.24
C ILE A 367 13.50 16.06 -10.72
N SER A 368 14.70 15.79 -10.19
CA SER A 368 15.02 15.91 -8.77
C SER A 368 15.88 17.15 -8.48
N SER A 369 15.66 17.82 -7.35
CA SER A 369 16.38 19.02 -6.92
C SER A 369 17.14 18.77 -5.62
N PHE A 370 18.41 18.38 -5.74
CA PHE A 370 19.27 18.14 -4.58
C PHE A 370 19.43 19.38 -3.68
N THR A 371 19.46 20.59 -4.24
CA THR A 371 19.60 21.83 -3.45
C THR A 371 18.37 22.13 -2.60
N GLU A 372 17.14 21.95 -3.11
CA GLU A 372 15.94 22.15 -2.30
C GLU A 372 15.73 21.01 -1.28
N TYR A 373 16.09 19.76 -1.64
CA TYR A 373 16.16 18.65 -0.67
C TYR A 373 17.14 18.94 0.47
N TYR A 374 18.38 19.34 0.16
CA TYR A 374 19.40 19.62 1.18
C TYR A 374 18.99 20.77 2.10
N LYS A 375 18.38 21.81 1.54
CA LYS A 375 17.81 22.97 2.23
C LYS A 375 16.60 22.63 3.11
N LYS A 376 15.92 21.50 2.87
CA LYS A 376 14.88 20.94 3.74
C LYS A 376 15.46 20.03 4.83
N CYS A 377 16.32 19.08 4.47
CA CYS A 377 17.01 18.21 5.42
C CYS A 377 17.85 19.02 6.44
N SER A 378 18.46 20.14 6.02
CA SER A 378 19.07 21.18 6.86
C SER A 378 19.91 20.67 8.06
N PRO A 379 20.91 19.79 7.83
CA PRO A 379 21.64 19.10 8.91
C PRO A 379 22.34 20.07 9.88
N ILE A 380 22.04 19.97 11.18
CA ILE A 380 22.72 20.73 12.25
C ILE A 380 24.20 20.32 12.37
N LEU A 381 24.51 19.05 12.08
CA LEU A 381 25.87 18.53 12.12
C LEU A 381 26.10 17.41 11.11
N CYS A 382 27.36 17.26 10.70
CA CYS A 382 27.90 16.07 10.08
C CYS A 382 28.94 15.45 11.01
N THR A 383 28.95 14.12 11.10
CA THR A 383 30.03 13.35 11.73
C THR A 383 30.72 12.49 10.69
N TYR A 384 32.03 12.31 10.78
CA TYR A 384 32.74 11.28 10.02
C TYR A 384 33.89 10.68 10.80
N THR A 385 34.18 9.40 10.56
CA THR A 385 35.31 8.70 11.18
C THR A 385 36.42 8.42 10.18
N PHE A 386 37.66 8.46 10.67
CA PHE A 386 38.84 7.99 9.92
C PHE A 386 39.85 7.34 10.88
N ILE A 387 40.69 6.49 10.32
CA ILE A 387 41.68 5.69 11.05
C ILE A 387 42.97 6.50 11.25
N GLN A 388 43.48 6.54 12.48
CA GLN A 388 44.80 7.10 12.80
C GLN A 388 45.59 6.16 13.72
N ARG A 389 46.89 6.00 13.44
CA ARG A 389 47.79 5.11 14.19
C ARG A 389 48.16 5.67 15.57
N ASN A 390 48.31 4.78 16.54
CA ASN A 390 48.75 5.08 17.90
C ASN A 390 50.06 5.88 17.97
N SER A 391 50.13 6.84 18.89
CA SER A 391 51.38 7.54 19.20
C SER A 391 52.35 6.63 19.97
N ALA A 392 53.65 6.77 19.70
CA ALA A 392 54.69 5.97 20.36
C ALA A 392 54.66 6.09 21.90
N LEU A 393 54.24 7.25 22.43
CA LEU A 393 54.16 7.50 23.86
C LEU A 393 53.06 6.66 24.53
N TYR A 394 51.90 6.51 23.88
CA TYR A 394 50.79 5.66 24.34
C TYR A 394 51.18 4.18 24.35
N ILE A 395 51.87 3.71 23.31
CA ILE A 395 52.36 2.32 23.23
C ILE A 395 53.33 2.03 24.40
N ILE A 396 54.27 2.94 24.68
CA ILE A 396 55.23 2.79 25.79
C ILE A 396 54.52 2.72 27.16
N THR A 397 53.50 3.55 27.40
CA THR A 397 52.78 3.54 28.70
C THR A 397 51.89 2.29 28.86
N LYS A 398 51.25 1.80 27.79
CA LYS A 398 50.41 0.58 27.79
C LYS A 398 51.23 -0.69 28.12
N LEU A 399 52.50 -0.73 27.70
CA LEU A 399 53.41 -1.85 27.97
C LEU A 399 53.95 -1.86 29.42
N LEU A 400 54.22 -0.68 29.98
CA LEU A 400 54.76 -0.55 31.35
C LEU A 400 53.74 -0.94 32.44
N SER A 401 52.44 -0.82 32.19
CA SER A 401 51.39 -1.22 33.14
C SER A 401 51.06 -2.72 33.08
N LEU A 402 50.95 -3.31 31.89
CA LEU A 402 50.58 -4.71 31.69
C LEU A 402 51.57 -5.72 32.28
N TYR A 403 52.86 -5.37 32.33
CA TYR A 403 53.93 -6.22 32.88
C TYR A 403 53.66 -6.71 34.31
N GLY A 404 52.99 -5.90 35.14
CA GLY A 404 52.72 -6.24 36.55
C GLY A 404 51.58 -7.24 36.76
N GLY A 405 50.52 -7.19 35.93
CA GLY A 405 49.33 -8.03 36.11
C GLY A 405 49.48 -9.44 35.52
N LEU A 406 50.14 -9.55 34.36
CA LEU A 406 50.23 -10.78 33.58
C LEU A 406 50.87 -11.96 34.34
N VAL A 407 51.83 -11.66 35.22
CA VAL A 407 52.55 -12.62 36.07
C VAL A 407 51.63 -13.33 37.09
N ILE A 408 50.51 -12.71 37.46
CA ILE A 408 49.63 -13.18 38.54
C ILE A 408 48.48 -14.03 37.98
N VAL A 409 47.86 -13.61 36.88
CA VAL A 409 46.70 -14.29 36.27
C VAL A 409 47.06 -15.70 35.77
N LEU A 410 48.27 -15.88 35.23
CA LEU A 410 48.79 -17.14 34.70
C LEU A 410 48.90 -18.30 35.73
N ARG A 411 48.59 -18.07 37.02
CA ARG A 411 48.61 -19.09 38.08
C ARG A 411 47.25 -19.65 38.51
N PHE A 412 46.12 -19.09 38.08
CA PHE A 412 44.84 -19.32 38.79
C PHE A 412 43.67 -19.94 37.99
N CYS A 413 43.69 -19.96 36.65
CA CYS A 413 42.48 -20.21 35.85
C CYS A 413 42.62 -21.42 34.91
N LEU A 414 42.67 -22.67 35.44
CA LEU A 414 42.88 -23.85 34.58
C LEU A 414 42.10 -25.16 34.88
N PRO A 415 41.25 -25.29 35.91
CA PRO A 415 40.32 -26.44 35.94
C PRO A 415 38.94 -26.19 36.60
N TYR A 416 37.93 -25.61 35.91
CA TYR A 416 36.55 -25.58 36.45
C TYR A 416 35.36 -25.33 35.45
N ILE A 417 35.41 -25.77 34.18
CA ILE A 417 34.25 -25.61 33.25
C ILE A 417 33.94 -26.87 32.41
N ILE A 418 33.26 -27.86 33.01
CA ILE A 418 32.36 -28.84 32.35
C ILE A 418 31.21 -29.14 33.35
N ILE A 419 30.05 -29.61 32.87
CA ILE A 419 28.85 -30.08 33.61
C ILE A 419 27.83 -28.98 34.00
N TRP A 420 27.01 -28.48 33.04
CA TRP A 420 25.65 -27.92 33.31
C TRP A 420 24.74 -27.68 32.07
N TRP A 421 24.28 -28.69 31.30
CA TRP A 421 23.29 -28.42 30.21
C TRP A 421 22.47 -29.61 29.64
N TYR A 422 21.12 -29.68 29.82
CA TYR A 422 20.24 -30.67 29.13
C TYR A 422 18.66 -30.45 29.18
N ASN A 423 17.98 -30.14 28.03
CA ASN A 423 16.55 -30.44 27.61
C ASN A 423 15.29 -29.80 28.36
N ARG A 424 13.95 -29.85 27.99
CA ARG A 424 12.98 -30.13 26.83
C ARG A 424 11.50 -29.77 27.27
N LYS A 425 10.34 -29.78 26.53
CA LYS A 425 9.89 -29.53 25.10
C LYS A 425 8.34 -29.83 24.82
N ASN A 426 7.52 -28.87 24.27
CA ASN A 426 6.20 -28.99 23.50
C ASN A 426 4.94 -29.65 24.21
N ASN A 427 3.64 -29.73 23.77
CA ASN A 427 2.70 -29.32 22.65
C ASN A 427 1.17 -29.50 23.11
N GLN A 428 -0.03 -29.48 22.42
CA GLN A 428 -0.61 -29.39 21.02
C GLN A 428 -2.20 -29.25 20.96
N THR A 429 -2.83 -28.92 19.77
CA THR A 429 -4.23 -29.27 19.25
C THR A 429 -5.55 -28.70 19.92
N ARG A 430 -6.84 -28.68 19.44
CA ARG A 430 -7.72 -28.92 18.19
C ARG A 430 -9.24 -28.52 18.47
N ASN A 431 -10.38 -28.57 17.69
CA ASN A 431 -10.89 -28.83 16.28
C ASN A 431 -12.43 -28.37 16.06
N ASN A 432 -13.05 -28.58 14.85
CA ASN A 432 -14.53 -28.73 14.49
C ASN A 432 -15.51 -27.47 14.40
N THR A 433 -16.81 -27.43 13.90
CA THR A 433 -17.70 -27.89 12.74
C THR A 433 -19.20 -27.36 12.94
N PRO A 434 -20.31 -27.60 12.14
CA PRO A 434 -20.70 -27.56 10.68
C PRO A 434 -22.15 -26.97 10.33
N GLU A 435 -22.75 -27.24 9.12
CA GLU A 435 -24.22 -27.25 8.68
C GLU A 435 -25.03 -25.92 8.38
N TYR A 436 -26.17 -25.80 7.61
CA TYR A 436 -26.83 -26.50 6.43
C TYR A 436 -28.19 -25.84 5.88
N GLN A 437 -28.74 -26.26 4.69
CA GLN A 437 -30.14 -26.19 4.10
C GLN A 437 -30.67 -25.07 3.10
N ALA A 438 -31.79 -25.30 2.33
CA ALA A 438 -32.09 -24.75 0.96
C ALA A 438 -33.60 -24.64 0.44
N GLU A 439 -33.92 -23.99 -0.72
CA GLU A 439 -35.28 -24.04 -1.42
C GLU A 439 -35.44 -23.59 -2.95
N ARG A 440 -36.66 -23.85 -3.55
CA ARG A 440 -37.40 -23.60 -4.88
C ARG A 440 -36.76 -23.00 -6.17
N ILE A 441 -37.42 -22.97 -7.41
CA ILE A 441 -36.80 -22.98 -8.82
C ILE A 441 -37.57 -22.40 -10.13
N VAL A 442 -36.87 -21.97 -11.25
CA VAL A 442 -37.28 -21.52 -12.68
C VAL A 442 -36.49 -22.24 -13.86
N ASP A 443 -36.57 -21.91 -15.17
CA ASP A 443 -35.85 -22.58 -16.31
C ASP A 443 -34.44 -22.02 -16.66
N PHE A 444 -33.53 -22.92 -17.03
CA PHE A 444 -32.12 -22.79 -17.39
C PHE A 444 -31.87 -22.77 -18.91
N LYS A 445 -32.76 -23.34 -19.75
CA LYS A 445 -32.52 -23.49 -21.20
C LYS A 445 -32.27 -22.17 -21.94
N GLY A 446 -32.81 -21.06 -21.44
CA GLY A 446 -32.59 -19.71 -22.01
C GLY A 446 -31.49 -18.89 -21.34
N SER A 447 -30.96 -19.32 -20.19
CA SER A 447 -30.19 -18.48 -19.25
C SER A 447 -28.88 -19.12 -18.78
N GLY A 448 -28.74 -20.44 -18.83
CA GLY A 448 -27.57 -21.17 -18.36
C GLY A 448 -26.28 -20.82 -19.13
N GLN A 449 -26.36 -20.51 -20.42
CA GLN A 449 -25.20 -20.04 -21.19
C GLN A 449 -24.63 -18.73 -20.62
N THR A 450 -25.50 -17.73 -20.42
CA THR A 450 -25.08 -16.39 -19.95
C THR A 450 -24.57 -16.48 -18.52
N PHE A 451 -25.20 -17.31 -17.68
CA PHE A 451 -24.77 -17.65 -16.34
C PHE A 451 -23.33 -18.19 -16.27
N PHE A 452 -22.96 -19.17 -17.11
CA PHE A 452 -21.60 -19.73 -17.06
C PHE A 452 -20.54 -18.81 -17.66
N VAL A 453 -20.88 -18.01 -18.67
CA VAL A 453 -20.03 -16.93 -19.18
C VAL A 453 -19.78 -15.88 -18.09
N ALA A 454 -20.80 -15.52 -17.32
CA ALA A 454 -20.69 -14.60 -16.19
C ALA A 454 -19.79 -15.17 -15.07
N LEU A 455 -19.98 -16.43 -14.67
CA LEU A 455 -19.15 -17.11 -13.67
C LEU A 455 -17.67 -17.23 -14.11
N GLN A 456 -17.43 -17.55 -15.39
CA GLN A 456 -16.09 -17.57 -15.98
C GLN A 456 -15.44 -16.17 -15.92
N THR A 457 -16.21 -15.13 -16.23
CA THR A 457 -15.72 -13.73 -16.23
C THR A 457 -15.36 -13.27 -14.81
N LEU A 458 -16.19 -13.57 -13.80
CA LEU A 458 -15.86 -13.30 -12.39
C LEU A 458 -14.58 -14.02 -11.94
N CYS A 459 -14.41 -15.29 -12.34
CA CYS A 459 -13.20 -16.05 -12.03
C CYS A 459 -11.93 -15.44 -12.69
N SER A 460 -12.05 -14.93 -13.93
CA SER A 460 -10.97 -14.23 -14.61
C SER A 460 -10.63 -12.89 -13.94
N LEU A 461 -11.66 -12.10 -13.58
CA LEU A 461 -11.51 -10.82 -12.89
C LEU A 461 -10.83 -11.00 -11.54
N ALA A 462 -11.30 -11.92 -10.70
CA ALA A 462 -10.70 -12.19 -9.39
C ALA A 462 -9.24 -12.64 -9.48
N LYS A 463 -8.91 -13.56 -10.40
CA LYS A 463 -7.51 -13.97 -10.68
C LYS A 463 -6.63 -12.79 -11.10
N THR A 464 -7.16 -11.90 -11.94
CA THR A 464 -6.42 -10.75 -12.46
C THR A 464 -6.23 -9.68 -11.38
N THR A 465 -7.23 -9.44 -10.53
CA THR A 465 -7.11 -8.57 -9.36
C THR A 465 -6.04 -9.08 -8.39
N VAL A 466 -6.05 -10.38 -8.05
CA VAL A 466 -5.02 -10.99 -7.19
C VAL A 466 -3.62 -10.88 -7.82
N PHE A 467 -3.49 -11.16 -9.13
CA PHE A 467 -2.21 -11.07 -9.83
C PHE A 467 -1.67 -9.63 -9.87
N ASN A 468 -2.50 -8.65 -10.22
CA ASN A 468 -2.10 -7.23 -10.29
C ASN A 468 -1.74 -6.69 -8.91
N ALA A 469 -2.54 -7.01 -7.89
CA ALA A 469 -2.26 -6.63 -6.50
C ALA A 469 -0.94 -7.24 -6.00
N TRP A 470 -0.73 -8.54 -6.22
CA TRP A 470 0.52 -9.22 -5.88
C TRP A 470 1.73 -8.66 -6.65
N TYR A 471 1.56 -8.32 -7.94
CA TYR A 471 2.61 -7.72 -8.75
C TYR A 471 3.00 -6.34 -8.21
N ASN A 472 2.03 -5.47 -7.91
CA ASN A 472 2.25 -4.17 -7.28
C ASN A 472 2.94 -4.32 -5.92
N PHE A 473 2.46 -5.23 -5.07
CA PHE A 473 3.06 -5.53 -3.77
C PHE A 473 4.53 -5.97 -3.90
N LYS A 474 4.85 -6.78 -4.91
CA LYS A 474 6.21 -7.23 -5.19
C LYS A 474 7.16 -6.12 -5.68
N GLN A 475 6.65 -4.99 -6.19
CA GLN A 475 7.47 -3.81 -6.48
C GLN A 475 7.76 -2.96 -5.22
N SER A 476 7.05 -3.18 -4.11
CA SER A 476 7.36 -2.51 -2.85
C SER A 476 8.61 -3.11 -2.19
N ALA A 477 9.38 -2.27 -1.51
CA ALA A 477 10.57 -2.68 -0.77
C ALA A 477 10.31 -2.69 0.73
N TYR A 478 10.82 -3.72 1.43
CA TYR A 478 10.88 -3.71 2.89
C TYR A 478 12.03 -2.80 3.34
N ILE A 479 11.70 -1.55 3.70
CA ILE A 479 12.68 -0.54 4.11
C ILE A 479 12.97 -0.70 5.61
N THR A 480 14.25 -0.78 5.98
CA THR A 480 14.72 -0.68 7.36
C THR A 480 16.15 -0.15 7.39
N ASP A 481 16.50 0.60 8.44
CA ASP A 481 17.82 1.19 8.63
C ASP A 481 18.79 0.28 9.41
N GLN A 482 18.30 -0.84 9.97
CA GLN A 482 19.05 -1.74 10.86
C GLN A 482 18.63 -3.21 10.68
N VAL A 483 19.39 -4.14 11.28
CA VAL A 483 19.03 -5.56 11.31
C VAL A 483 17.94 -5.80 12.34
N VAL A 484 16.71 -5.96 11.86
CA VAL A 484 15.51 -6.28 12.63
C VAL A 484 15.57 -7.73 13.12
N SER A 485 15.08 -8.01 14.33
CA SER A 485 15.13 -9.37 14.87
C SER A 485 14.17 -10.33 14.13
N LYS A 486 14.45 -11.64 14.11
CA LYS A 486 13.61 -12.61 13.37
C LYS A 486 12.14 -12.61 13.82
N LYS A 487 11.85 -12.37 15.09
CA LYS A 487 10.48 -12.30 15.62
C LYS A 487 9.76 -11.09 15.04
N GLU A 488 10.35 -9.93 15.23
CA GLU A 488 9.89 -8.60 14.85
C GLU A 488 9.74 -8.43 13.33
N MET A 489 10.67 -8.97 12.52
CA MET A 489 10.55 -8.99 11.07
C MET A 489 9.37 -9.87 10.60
N ILE A 490 9.09 -10.98 11.29
CA ILE A 490 7.92 -11.82 11.00
C ILE A 490 6.63 -11.12 11.43
N GLU A 491 6.59 -10.47 12.60
CA GLU A 491 5.42 -9.73 13.08
C GLU A 491 5.10 -8.51 12.20
N HIS A 492 6.12 -7.77 11.74
CA HIS A 492 5.97 -6.69 10.78
C HIS A 492 5.45 -7.21 9.43
N ILE A 493 6.14 -8.18 8.80
CA ILE A 493 5.74 -8.70 7.48
C ILE A 493 4.36 -9.38 7.52
N GLN A 494 4.00 -10.08 8.60
CA GLN A 494 2.64 -10.64 8.73
C GLN A 494 1.58 -9.55 8.86
N THR A 495 1.88 -8.43 9.54
CA THR A 495 0.98 -7.26 9.58
C THR A 495 0.78 -6.69 8.18
N THR A 496 1.87 -6.49 7.41
CA THR A 496 1.82 -6.02 6.02
C THR A 496 1.07 -6.99 5.09
N LEU A 497 1.25 -8.31 5.24
CA LEU A 497 0.52 -9.32 4.47
C LEU A 497 -0.97 -9.34 4.82
N ASN A 498 -1.33 -9.23 6.09
CA ASN A 498 -2.73 -9.14 6.52
C ASN A 498 -3.41 -7.89 5.95
N GLN A 499 -2.72 -6.74 5.96
CA GLN A 499 -3.16 -5.51 5.30
C GLN A 499 -3.34 -5.71 3.79
N PHE A 500 -2.34 -6.27 3.11
CA PHE A 500 -2.38 -6.57 1.67
C PHE A 500 -3.59 -7.45 1.29
N HIS A 501 -3.85 -8.52 2.05
CA HIS A 501 -4.99 -9.40 1.85
C HIS A 501 -6.33 -8.68 2.07
N SER A 502 -6.43 -7.90 3.16
CA SER A 502 -7.63 -7.11 3.48
C SER A 502 -7.95 -6.09 2.38
N ASN A 503 -6.96 -5.30 1.98
CA ASN A 503 -7.11 -4.25 0.97
C ASN A 503 -7.46 -4.82 -0.40
N THR A 504 -6.84 -5.94 -0.82
CA THR A 504 -7.15 -6.59 -2.10
C THR A 504 -8.60 -7.12 -2.13
N VAL A 505 -9.10 -7.65 -1.00
CA VAL A 505 -10.49 -8.11 -0.88
C VAL A 505 -11.48 -6.93 -0.86
N ALA A 506 -11.16 -5.84 -0.14
CA ALA A 506 -11.99 -4.64 -0.08
C ALA A 506 -12.13 -3.97 -1.46
N GLN A 507 -11.02 -3.71 -2.16
CA GLN A 507 -11.01 -3.14 -3.51
C GLN A 507 -11.83 -3.99 -4.51
N PHE A 508 -11.80 -5.32 -4.38
CA PHE A 508 -12.61 -6.20 -5.23
C PHE A 508 -14.11 -6.14 -4.89
N LYS A 509 -14.49 -6.04 -3.62
CA LYS A 509 -15.90 -5.84 -3.21
C LYS A 509 -16.43 -4.49 -3.67
N GLN A 510 -15.66 -3.41 -3.48
CA GLN A 510 -15.98 -2.09 -3.99
C GLN A 510 -16.18 -2.12 -5.51
N SER A 511 -15.27 -2.80 -6.23
CA SER A 511 -15.41 -3.04 -7.67
C SER A 511 -16.70 -3.79 -8.02
N LEU A 512 -17.09 -4.81 -7.25
CA LEU A 512 -18.32 -5.59 -7.47
C LEU A 512 -19.59 -4.76 -7.25
N THR A 513 -19.67 -3.96 -6.18
CA THR A 513 -20.79 -3.02 -5.96
C THR A 513 -20.88 -2.01 -7.11
N LEU A 514 -19.73 -1.52 -7.58
CA LEU A 514 -19.63 -0.61 -8.71
C LEU A 514 -20.14 -1.25 -10.03
N ILE A 515 -19.99 -2.57 -10.22
CA ILE A 515 -20.65 -3.30 -11.33
C ILE A 515 -22.17 -3.18 -11.23
N GLN A 516 -22.74 -3.49 -10.07
CA GLN A 516 -24.18 -3.50 -9.84
C GLN A 516 -24.75 -2.09 -10.09
N PHE A 517 -24.12 -1.07 -9.51
CA PHE A 517 -24.44 0.35 -9.73
C PHE A 517 -24.46 0.73 -11.22
N HIS A 518 -23.41 0.40 -11.98
CA HIS A 518 -23.33 0.70 -13.41
C HIS A 518 -24.48 0.05 -14.19
N SER A 519 -24.82 -1.21 -13.91
CA SER A 519 -25.89 -1.91 -14.62
C SER A 519 -27.31 -1.46 -14.27
N ILE A 520 -27.55 -0.83 -13.11
CA ILE A 520 -28.89 -0.69 -12.50
C ILE A 520 -29.91 0.06 -13.38
N ASN A 521 -29.44 0.99 -14.22
CA ASN A 521 -30.24 1.80 -15.15
C ASN A 521 -29.98 1.45 -16.63
N MET A 522 -29.34 0.32 -16.95
CA MET A 522 -28.98 -0.09 -18.31
C MET A 522 -29.76 -1.32 -18.77
N TYR A 523 -30.19 -1.33 -20.03
CA TYR A 523 -31.03 -2.41 -20.57
C TYR A 523 -30.18 -3.67 -20.82
N ALA A 524 -30.57 -4.78 -20.19
CA ALA A 524 -29.88 -6.07 -20.26
C ALA A 524 -30.67 -7.07 -21.12
N VAL A 525 -30.02 -7.69 -22.10
CA VAL A 525 -30.65 -8.58 -23.08
C VAL A 525 -30.72 -10.03 -22.59
N GLY A 526 -29.67 -10.47 -21.89
CA GLY A 526 -29.53 -11.84 -21.39
C GLY A 526 -30.23 -12.10 -20.04
N ALA A 527 -31.01 -11.13 -19.55
CA ALA A 527 -31.64 -11.15 -18.24
C ALA A 527 -33.01 -10.44 -18.23
N GLY A 528 -33.72 -10.52 -17.11
CA GLY A 528 -35.10 -10.08 -16.99
C GLY A 528 -35.30 -8.69 -16.40
N ASN A 529 -34.40 -7.71 -16.55
CA ASN A 529 -34.59 -6.41 -15.89
C ASN A 529 -35.74 -5.57 -16.49
N VAL A 530 -35.92 -5.64 -17.81
CA VAL A 530 -36.92 -4.89 -18.58
C VAL A 530 -37.50 -5.75 -19.68
N ARG A 531 -38.82 -5.68 -19.86
CA ARG A 531 -39.53 -6.17 -21.03
C ARG A 531 -39.85 -5.00 -21.95
N LEU A 532 -39.75 -5.20 -23.27
CA LEU A 532 -40.27 -4.26 -24.25
C LEU A 532 -41.71 -4.66 -24.64
N GLU A 533 -42.61 -3.69 -24.72
CA GLU A 533 -43.95 -3.85 -25.28
C GLU A 533 -44.18 -2.86 -26.44
N THR A 534 -45.06 -3.24 -27.37
CA THR A 534 -45.22 -2.56 -28.68
C THR A 534 -46.48 -1.72 -28.74
N TYR A 535 -46.35 -0.44 -29.08
CA TYR A 535 -47.48 0.45 -29.35
C TYR A 535 -47.52 0.89 -30.83
N THR A 536 -48.71 1.30 -31.28
CA THR A 536 -49.01 1.66 -32.66
C THR A 536 -49.21 3.16 -32.84
N SER A 537 -48.27 3.85 -33.50
CA SER A 537 -48.45 5.27 -33.87
C SER A 537 -49.73 5.45 -34.70
N ALA A 538 -50.65 6.29 -34.21
CA ALA A 538 -51.94 6.55 -34.86
C ALA A 538 -51.89 7.68 -35.91
N ASN A 539 -50.89 8.58 -35.82
CA ASN A 539 -50.88 9.88 -36.51
C ASN A 539 -49.91 9.97 -37.70
N SER A 540 -49.21 8.90 -38.08
CA SER A 540 -48.22 8.91 -39.16
C SER A 540 -48.71 8.17 -40.40
N THR A 541 -48.54 8.76 -41.59
CA THR A 541 -48.87 8.14 -42.89
C THR A 541 -48.02 6.90 -43.19
N ASN A 542 -46.84 6.79 -42.56
CA ASN A 542 -46.03 5.58 -42.47
C ASN A 542 -46.36 4.82 -41.17
N GLN A 543 -46.51 3.49 -41.23
CA GLN A 543 -46.99 2.68 -40.10
C GLN A 543 -45.88 2.23 -39.14
N TYR A 544 -45.27 3.18 -38.44
CA TYR A 544 -44.26 2.89 -37.42
C TYR A 544 -44.81 2.13 -36.20
N LEU A 545 -43.98 1.25 -35.63
CA LEU A 545 -44.14 0.65 -34.31
C LEU A 545 -43.15 1.29 -33.33
N ALA A 546 -43.64 1.71 -32.17
CA ALA A 546 -42.81 2.21 -31.07
C ALA A 546 -42.70 1.14 -29.98
N PHE A 547 -41.57 1.10 -29.28
CA PHE A 547 -41.33 0.19 -28.16
C PHE A 547 -41.20 0.97 -26.87
N TYR A 548 -42.09 0.72 -25.90
CA TYR A 548 -41.97 1.26 -24.55
C TYR A 548 -41.38 0.21 -23.60
N TYR A 549 -40.80 0.69 -22.49
CA TYR A 549 -40.21 -0.19 -21.48
C TYR A 549 -41.26 -0.59 -20.45
N LYS A 550 -41.14 -1.81 -19.92
CA LYS A 550 -42.02 -2.32 -18.87
C LYS A 550 -41.22 -3.14 -17.87
N GLN A 551 -41.49 -2.91 -16.59
CA GLN A 551 -40.82 -3.61 -15.51
C GLN A 551 -41.22 -5.09 -15.41
N VAL A 552 -40.33 -5.89 -14.82
CA VAL A 552 -40.50 -7.34 -14.63
C VAL A 552 -40.67 -7.64 -13.14
N TYR A 553 -41.58 -8.56 -12.85
CA TYR A 553 -42.00 -8.97 -11.51
C TYR A 553 -41.75 -10.47 -11.30
N TRP A 554 -41.10 -10.83 -10.21
CA TRP A 554 -40.90 -12.21 -9.76
C TRP A 554 -41.31 -12.34 -8.30
N ASP A 555 -42.29 -13.19 -7.99
CA ASP A 555 -42.69 -13.52 -6.61
C ASP A 555 -42.91 -12.28 -5.71
N ASN A 556 -43.62 -11.29 -6.25
CA ASN A 556 -43.89 -9.94 -5.70
C ASN A 556 -42.69 -8.97 -5.59
N CYS A 557 -41.51 -9.35 -6.05
CA CYS A 557 -40.33 -8.49 -6.17
C CYS A 557 -40.24 -7.88 -7.58
N SER A 558 -40.06 -6.55 -7.69
CA SER A 558 -39.85 -5.86 -8.99
C SER A 558 -38.38 -5.47 -9.19
N CYS A 559 -37.85 -5.79 -10.38
CA CYS A 559 -36.49 -5.41 -10.80
C CYS A 559 -36.24 -3.88 -10.83
N THR A 560 -37.30 -3.07 -10.85
CA THR A 560 -37.23 -1.60 -10.79
C THR A 560 -37.02 -1.07 -9.38
N LEU A 561 -37.40 -1.83 -8.34
CA LEU A 561 -37.20 -1.47 -6.94
C LEU A 561 -35.97 -2.17 -6.34
N ASN A 562 -35.79 -3.46 -6.64
CA ASN A 562 -34.74 -4.29 -6.07
C ASN A 562 -34.06 -5.07 -7.19
N ASP A 563 -32.75 -4.87 -7.37
CA ASP A 563 -31.93 -5.63 -8.33
C ASP A 563 -31.66 -7.06 -7.83
N ASN A 564 -31.78 -7.28 -6.51
CA ASN A 564 -31.67 -8.58 -5.87
C ASN A 564 -32.94 -9.46 -6.00
N CYS A 565 -33.95 -9.04 -6.77
CA CYS A 565 -35.02 -9.97 -7.11
C CYS A 565 -34.44 -11.15 -7.88
N VAL A 566 -34.69 -12.34 -7.35
CA VAL A 566 -34.35 -13.61 -7.96
C VAL A 566 -35.56 -14.49 -7.99
N SER A 567 -35.69 -15.27 -9.05
CA SER A 567 -36.48 -16.48 -9.02
C SER A 567 -35.53 -17.61 -9.46
N PRO A 568 -35.47 -18.75 -8.74
CA PRO A 568 -34.37 -19.74 -8.87
C PRO A 568 -34.22 -20.50 -10.23
N MET A 569 -33.54 -21.66 -10.42
CA MET A 569 -33.24 -22.23 -11.78
C MET A 569 -33.17 -23.77 -11.92
N GLY A 570 -33.40 -24.31 -13.13
CA GLY A 570 -34.02 -25.63 -13.36
C GLY A 570 -34.43 -25.88 -14.81
N PHE A 571 -35.40 -26.75 -15.11
CA PHE A 571 -35.73 -27.14 -16.49
C PHE A 571 -37.22 -27.41 -16.71
N TYR A 572 -37.79 -26.86 -17.79
CA TYR A 572 -39.21 -27.00 -18.12
C TYR A 572 -39.43 -27.66 -19.49
N ASN A 573 -40.68 -28.09 -19.68
CA ASN A 573 -41.23 -28.71 -20.88
C ASN A 573 -42.14 -27.71 -21.60
N TYR A 574 -42.17 -27.78 -22.93
CA TYR A 574 -42.95 -26.88 -23.78
C TYR A 574 -43.81 -27.72 -24.73
N SER A 575 -45.07 -27.95 -24.38
CA SER A 575 -46.02 -28.65 -25.25
C SER A 575 -46.44 -27.76 -26.42
N GLN A 576 -46.05 -28.16 -27.64
CA GLN A 576 -46.22 -27.43 -28.91
C GLN A 576 -45.31 -26.20 -29.06
N LYS A 577 -45.01 -25.84 -30.32
CA LYS A 577 -44.09 -24.73 -30.68
C LYS A 577 -44.70 -23.34 -30.52
N ASP A 578 -46.01 -23.26 -30.31
CA ASP A 578 -46.80 -22.03 -30.44
C ASP A 578 -47.20 -21.40 -29.10
N LEU A 579 -46.73 -21.94 -27.98
CA LEU A 579 -47.00 -21.43 -26.62
C LEU A 579 -45.74 -20.81 -25.99
N ALA A 580 -45.86 -19.53 -25.61
CA ALA A 580 -44.80 -18.75 -24.96
C ALA A 580 -44.62 -19.02 -23.45
N TYR A 581 -45.23 -20.09 -22.93
CA TYR A 581 -45.19 -20.50 -21.52
C TYR A 581 -44.89 -21.99 -21.42
N PRO A 582 -44.08 -22.43 -20.44
CA PRO A 582 -43.83 -23.85 -20.25
C PRO A 582 -45.10 -24.57 -19.78
N SER A 583 -45.32 -25.78 -20.30
CA SER A 583 -46.48 -26.61 -19.99
C SER A 583 -46.35 -27.39 -18.69
N SER A 584 -45.11 -27.67 -18.27
CA SER A 584 -44.80 -28.24 -16.96
C SER A 584 -43.34 -28.02 -16.61
N LEU A 585 -43.04 -27.87 -15.31
CA LEU A 585 -41.70 -28.07 -14.78
C LEU A 585 -41.28 -29.55 -14.97
N ILE A 586 -40.01 -29.82 -15.27
CA ILE A 586 -39.45 -31.18 -15.41
C ILE A 586 -38.69 -31.55 -14.14
N PHE A 587 -37.60 -30.84 -13.89
CA PHE A 587 -36.75 -30.98 -12.72
C PHE A 587 -36.00 -29.67 -12.49
N ASN A 588 -35.26 -29.63 -11.40
CA ASN A 588 -34.84 -28.44 -10.71
C ASN A 588 -33.31 -28.50 -10.45
N ILE A 589 -32.55 -27.43 -10.69
CA ILE A 589 -31.12 -27.34 -10.34
C ILE A 589 -31.01 -26.73 -8.93
N PRO A 590 -30.63 -27.50 -7.89
CA PRO A 590 -30.57 -26.99 -6.52
C PRO A 590 -29.72 -25.72 -6.42
N GLN A 591 -30.27 -24.71 -5.74
CA GLN A 591 -29.62 -23.45 -5.44
C GLN A 591 -29.05 -22.68 -6.65
N PHE A 592 -29.52 -22.93 -7.87
CA PHE A 592 -29.31 -22.01 -8.99
C PHE A 592 -30.43 -20.97 -9.05
N PHE A 593 -30.15 -19.78 -9.57
CA PHE A 593 -31.12 -18.68 -9.71
C PHE A 593 -30.94 -17.86 -10.97
N ILE A 594 -32.05 -17.35 -11.52
CA ILE A 594 -32.05 -16.21 -12.42
C ILE A 594 -32.28 -14.91 -11.61
N GLY A 595 -31.51 -13.87 -11.93
CA GLY A 595 -31.54 -12.54 -11.34
C GLY A 595 -31.95 -11.48 -12.37
N CYS A 596 -32.40 -10.31 -11.92
CA CYS A 596 -32.73 -9.18 -12.81
C CYS A 596 -31.62 -8.88 -13.83
N PHE A 597 -30.37 -9.07 -13.40
CA PHE A 597 -29.17 -9.05 -14.23
C PHE A 597 -28.48 -10.43 -14.20
N VAL A 598 -27.76 -10.79 -15.28
CA VAL A 598 -27.04 -12.07 -15.37
C VAL A 598 -26.02 -12.24 -14.22
N LEU A 599 -25.34 -11.15 -13.84
CA LEU A 599 -24.46 -11.16 -12.68
C LEU A 599 -25.21 -11.54 -11.39
N GLN A 600 -26.42 -11.01 -11.19
CA GLN A 600 -27.20 -11.30 -9.99
C GLN A 600 -27.68 -12.75 -9.95
N SER A 601 -28.03 -13.33 -11.12
CA SER A 601 -28.29 -14.77 -11.28
C SER A 601 -27.16 -15.58 -10.65
N VAL A 602 -25.91 -15.27 -11.03
CA VAL A 602 -24.71 -15.96 -10.54
C VAL A 602 -24.48 -15.70 -9.06
N LEU A 603 -24.46 -14.43 -8.62
CA LEU A 603 -24.14 -14.05 -7.24
C LEU A 603 -25.07 -14.69 -6.19
N GLN A 604 -26.36 -14.83 -6.51
CA GLN A 604 -27.37 -15.40 -5.61
C GLN A 604 -27.50 -16.94 -5.72
N SER A 605 -26.74 -17.58 -6.61
CA SER A 605 -26.69 -19.04 -6.74
C SER A 605 -25.58 -19.67 -5.90
N SER A 606 -25.64 -20.96 -5.63
CA SER A 606 -24.52 -21.79 -5.15
C SER A 606 -23.97 -22.68 -6.27
N LEU A 607 -23.05 -23.60 -5.95
CA LEU A 607 -22.55 -24.63 -6.87
C LEU A 607 -23.01 -26.05 -6.49
N GLU A 608 -24.04 -26.21 -5.65
CA GLU A 608 -24.48 -27.47 -5.05
C GLU A 608 -24.61 -28.62 -6.09
N CYS A 609 -25.28 -28.36 -7.21
CA CYS A 609 -25.47 -29.35 -8.29
C CYS A 609 -24.14 -29.91 -8.85
N PHE A 610 -23.05 -29.12 -8.85
CA PHE A 610 -21.75 -29.50 -9.40
C PHE A 610 -20.93 -30.42 -8.48
N PHE A 611 -21.36 -30.61 -7.23
CA PHE A 611 -20.84 -31.64 -6.33
C PHE A 611 -21.71 -32.92 -6.32
N ASN A 612 -22.81 -32.95 -7.09
CA ASN A 612 -23.82 -34.01 -7.06
C ASN A 612 -24.03 -34.63 -8.46
N GLN A 613 -23.47 -35.82 -8.69
CA GLN A 613 -23.48 -36.48 -10.00
C GLN A 613 -24.92 -36.68 -10.53
N THR A 614 -25.86 -37.08 -9.67
CA THR A 614 -27.27 -37.26 -10.04
C THR A 614 -27.93 -35.99 -10.55
N CYS A 615 -27.53 -34.82 -10.01
CA CYS A 615 -28.00 -33.53 -10.52
C CYS A 615 -27.38 -33.21 -11.88
N LEU A 616 -26.05 -33.36 -11.99
CA LEU A 616 -25.30 -33.09 -13.20
C LEU A 616 -25.74 -33.96 -14.40
N ASP A 617 -26.03 -35.24 -14.16
CA ASP A 617 -26.55 -36.18 -15.16
C ASP A 617 -27.93 -35.74 -15.68
N ALA A 618 -28.80 -35.23 -14.79
CA ALA A 618 -30.12 -34.72 -15.15
C ALA A 618 -30.04 -33.42 -15.97
N VAL A 619 -29.10 -32.52 -15.65
CA VAL A 619 -28.77 -31.33 -16.44
C VAL A 619 -28.32 -31.74 -17.84
N GLN A 620 -27.35 -32.66 -17.94
CA GLN A 620 -26.80 -33.13 -19.20
C GLN A 620 -27.86 -33.79 -20.10
N PHE A 621 -28.77 -34.58 -19.52
CA PHE A 621 -29.89 -35.20 -20.24
C PHE A 621 -30.87 -34.16 -20.83
N GLN A 622 -31.14 -33.05 -20.15
CA GLN A 622 -32.06 -32.01 -20.63
C GLN A 622 -31.46 -31.07 -21.68
N ILE A 623 -30.13 -30.90 -21.71
CA ILE A 623 -29.44 -30.06 -22.70
C ILE A 623 -29.32 -30.75 -24.06
N ARG A 624 -29.26 -32.09 -24.11
CA ARG A 624 -29.19 -32.90 -25.34
C ARG A 624 -28.14 -32.44 -26.37
N SER A 625 -26.89 -32.28 -25.92
CA SER A 625 -25.75 -32.07 -26.81
C SER A 625 -25.58 -33.24 -27.79
N SER A 626 -25.23 -32.95 -29.04
CA SER A 626 -24.80 -33.94 -30.04
C SER A 626 -23.36 -34.43 -29.83
N GLN A 627 -22.61 -33.79 -28.93
CA GLN A 627 -21.27 -34.19 -28.50
C GLN A 627 -21.34 -34.79 -27.10
N SER A 628 -20.68 -35.93 -26.89
CA SER A 628 -20.55 -36.59 -25.58
C SER A 628 -19.57 -35.81 -24.69
N ILE A 629 -20.03 -34.74 -24.05
CA ILE A 629 -19.25 -33.99 -23.07
C ILE A 629 -19.02 -34.89 -21.85
N ASN A 630 -17.76 -35.12 -21.49
CA ASN A 630 -17.39 -35.86 -20.29
C ASN A 630 -17.25 -34.87 -19.13
N ILE A 631 -18.28 -34.74 -18.29
CA ILE A 631 -18.32 -33.78 -17.18
C ILE A 631 -18.18 -34.55 -15.85
N THR A 632 -17.14 -34.21 -15.08
CA THR A 632 -16.90 -34.76 -13.73
C THR A 632 -17.34 -33.77 -12.66
N ILE A 633 -17.95 -34.27 -11.58
CA ILE A 633 -18.24 -33.44 -10.39
C ILE A 633 -16.99 -32.83 -9.74
N LEU A 634 -17.20 -31.71 -9.07
CA LEU A 634 -16.24 -31.09 -8.16
C LEU A 634 -16.10 -31.93 -6.87
N GLN A 635 -14.95 -31.86 -6.21
CA GLN A 635 -14.67 -32.62 -4.99
C GLN A 635 -14.71 -31.72 -3.75
N ALA A 636 -15.56 -32.04 -2.77
CA ALA A 636 -15.74 -31.24 -1.56
C ALA A 636 -14.52 -31.22 -0.62
N ASN A 637 -13.49 -32.03 -0.88
CA ASN A 637 -12.23 -32.04 -0.14
C ASN A 637 -11.15 -31.11 -0.73
N THR A 638 -11.37 -30.54 -1.93
CA THR A 638 -10.42 -29.60 -2.57
C THR A 638 -10.78 -28.13 -2.38
N THR A 639 -11.85 -27.82 -1.62
CA THR A 639 -12.32 -26.46 -1.35
C THR A 639 -12.60 -26.23 0.13
N ARG A 640 -12.48 -24.99 0.60
CA ARG A 640 -12.89 -24.55 1.95
C ARG A 640 -14.36 -24.16 2.05
N PHE A 641 -15.06 -24.05 0.92
CA PHE A 641 -16.46 -23.64 0.86
C PHE A 641 -17.39 -24.86 0.87
N LEU A 642 -18.54 -24.76 1.54
CA LEU A 642 -19.59 -25.78 1.47
C LEU A 642 -20.27 -25.72 0.08
N PRO A 643 -20.76 -26.85 -0.50
CA PRO A 643 -21.44 -26.85 -1.79
C PRO A 643 -22.61 -25.85 -1.91
N GLU A 644 -23.32 -25.63 -0.80
CA GLU A 644 -24.46 -24.72 -0.66
C GLU A 644 -24.05 -23.24 -0.52
N THR A 645 -22.75 -22.94 -0.44
CA THR A 645 -22.25 -21.56 -0.29
C THR A 645 -22.61 -20.73 -1.51
N LEU A 646 -23.27 -19.58 -1.28
CA LEU A 646 -23.55 -18.62 -2.34
C LEU A 646 -22.27 -18.19 -3.07
N ILE A 647 -22.31 -18.17 -4.39
CA ILE A 647 -21.21 -17.73 -5.26
C ILE A 647 -20.84 -16.29 -4.92
N LYS A 648 -21.75 -15.42 -4.47
CA LYS A 648 -21.38 -14.12 -3.89
C LYS A 648 -20.36 -14.24 -2.76
N VAL A 649 -20.51 -15.16 -1.82
CA VAL A 649 -19.56 -15.34 -0.70
C VAL A 649 -18.20 -15.84 -1.21
N ILE A 650 -18.20 -16.72 -2.22
CA ILE A 650 -16.98 -17.21 -2.88
C ILE A 650 -16.27 -16.07 -3.63
N VAL A 651 -17.03 -15.25 -4.36
CA VAL A 651 -16.56 -14.09 -5.14
C VAL A 651 -16.07 -12.96 -4.23
N ASP A 652 -16.80 -12.63 -3.16
CA ASP A 652 -16.39 -11.71 -2.08
C ASP A 652 -15.11 -12.17 -1.35
N ASN A 653 -14.65 -13.40 -1.60
CA ASN A 653 -13.40 -14.00 -1.14
C ASN A 653 -12.36 -14.16 -2.27
N LEU A 654 -12.48 -13.40 -3.38
CA LEU A 654 -11.63 -13.48 -4.58
C LEU A 654 -11.60 -14.87 -5.25
N MET A 655 -12.58 -15.72 -4.94
CA MET A 655 -12.60 -17.15 -5.29
C MET A 655 -11.33 -17.90 -4.86
N LEU A 656 -10.65 -17.42 -3.80
CA LEU A 656 -9.41 -17.99 -3.29
C LEU A 656 -9.65 -19.04 -2.20
N GLU A 657 -9.04 -20.21 -2.38
CA GLU A 657 -9.01 -21.27 -1.37
C GLU A 657 -8.08 -20.93 -0.20
N GLN A 658 -6.86 -20.45 -0.49
CA GLN A 658 -5.89 -20.02 0.52
C GLN A 658 -4.87 -19.03 -0.06
N TRP A 659 -4.29 -18.18 0.79
CA TRP A 659 -3.11 -17.36 0.47
C TRP A 659 -1.81 -18.17 0.65
N GLY A 660 -0.72 -17.71 0.00
CA GLY A 660 0.51 -18.49 -0.22
C GLY A 660 1.73 -18.03 0.57
N ASP A 661 1.55 -17.61 1.82
CA ASP A 661 2.55 -16.86 2.60
C ASP A 661 3.83 -17.67 2.90
N ASN A 662 5.00 -17.09 2.62
CA ASN A 662 6.31 -17.71 2.88
C ASN A 662 7.38 -16.67 3.24
N ILE A 663 7.56 -16.41 4.54
CA ILE A 663 8.46 -15.37 5.07
C ILE A 663 9.87 -15.94 5.30
N GLN A 664 10.86 -15.50 4.51
CA GLN A 664 12.24 -16.04 4.54
C GLN A 664 13.26 -15.10 5.18
N TYR A 665 13.36 -15.12 6.51
CA TYR A 665 14.33 -14.31 7.28
C TYR A 665 15.79 -14.47 6.81
N SER A 666 16.19 -15.63 6.30
CA SER A 666 17.54 -15.85 5.78
C SER A 666 17.84 -15.03 4.51
N GLN A 667 16.84 -14.79 3.66
CA GLN A 667 16.99 -13.94 2.48
C GLN A 667 17.04 -12.46 2.88
N TYR A 668 16.19 -12.04 3.82
CA TYR A 668 16.26 -10.70 4.42
C TYR A 668 17.64 -10.42 5.00
N TYR A 669 18.17 -11.30 5.86
CA TYR A 669 19.47 -11.11 6.50
C TYR A 669 20.62 -11.07 5.47
N GLN A 670 20.52 -11.84 4.39
CA GLN A 670 21.50 -11.82 3.28
C GLN A 670 21.44 -10.53 2.45
N GLN A 671 20.26 -9.92 2.24
CA GLN A 671 20.14 -8.64 1.54
C GLN A 671 20.45 -7.43 2.43
N CYS A 672 20.14 -7.51 3.72
CA CYS A 672 20.46 -6.48 4.71
C CYS A 672 21.97 -6.37 4.98
N ALA A 673 22.72 -7.48 4.79
CA ALA A 673 24.19 -7.51 4.67
C ALA A 673 24.97 -6.63 5.68
N PRO A 674 24.73 -6.77 7.00
CA PRO A 674 25.28 -5.86 8.01
C PRO A 674 26.82 -5.81 8.01
N GLU A 675 27.38 -4.62 7.80
CA GLU A 675 28.84 -4.42 7.81
C GLU A 675 29.47 -4.60 9.20
N SER A 676 28.77 -4.19 10.26
CA SER A 676 29.22 -4.41 11.65
C SER A 676 28.05 -4.35 12.64
N CYS A 677 28.20 -5.05 13.78
CA CYS A 677 27.25 -5.02 14.90
C CYS A 677 28.00 -4.65 16.19
N SER A 678 27.87 -3.40 16.64
CA SER A 678 28.41 -2.92 17.91
C SER A 678 27.39 -3.08 19.05
N TYR A 679 27.85 -3.59 20.19
CA TYR A 679 27.03 -3.72 21.40
C TYR A 679 27.78 -3.13 22.60
N THR A 680 27.08 -2.40 23.46
CA THR A 680 27.65 -1.78 24.66
C THR A 680 27.24 -2.58 25.90
N ILE A 681 28.21 -3.16 26.61
CA ILE A 681 27.98 -3.72 27.94
C ILE A 681 28.40 -2.67 28.98
N THR A 682 27.43 -2.11 29.69
CA THR A 682 27.66 -1.26 30.86
C THR A 682 27.72 -2.12 32.12
N SER A 683 28.93 -2.57 32.50
CA SER A 683 29.19 -2.97 33.87
C SER A 683 29.68 -1.77 34.68
N HIS A 684 29.55 -1.81 36.00
CA HIS A 684 30.49 -1.05 36.84
C HIS A 684 31.92 -1.54 36.57
N ASN A 685 32.93 -0.75 36.93
CA ASN A 685 34.28 -1.28 37.12
C ASN A 685 34.19 -2.37 38.20
N ASP A 686 34.28 -3.62 37.78
CA ASP A 686 34.15 -4.78 38.63
C ASP A 686 35.10 -4.69 39.84
N PHE A 687 34.73 -5.28 40.97
CA PHE A 687 35.65 -5.32 42.12
C PHE A 687 36.98 -6.01 41.75
N SER A 688 36.94 -6.93 40.80
CA SER A 688 38.13 -7.55 40.18
C SER A 688 38.91 -6.58 39.26
N TYR A 689 38.26 -5.68 38.52
CA TYR A 689 38.92 -4.64 37.73
C TYR A 689 39.64 -3.62 38.62
N ILE A 690 38.94 -3.12 39.66
CA ILE A 690 39.53 -2.18 40.63
C ILE A 690 40.72 -2.84 41.35
N ILE A 691 40.60 -4.12 41.75
CA ILE A 691 41.70 -4.87 42.36
C ILE A 691 42.84 -5.14 41.37
N THR A 692 42.60 -5.49 40.11
CA THR A 692 43.69 -5.75 39.14
C THR A 692 44.39 -4.46 38.69
N LEU A 693 43.67 -3.34 38.61
CA LEU A 693 44.25 -2.00 38.43
C LEU A 693 45.13 -1.62 39.63
N LEU A 694 44.66 -1.83 40.86
CA LEU A 694 45.46 -1.60 42.08
C LEU A 694 46.68 -2.54 42.16
N ILE A 695 46.55 -3.82 41.81
CA ILE A 695 47.66 -4.80 41.84
C ILE A 695 48.73 -4.46 40.80
N SER A 696 48.34 -4.14 39.56
CA SER A 696 49.29 -3.77 38.50
C SER A 696 50.03 -2.47 38.82
N LEU A 697 49.32 -1.43 39.29
CA LEU A 697 49.93 -0.18 39.73
C LEU A 697 50.78 -0.35 41.01
N PHE A 698 50.39 -1.21 41.95
CA PHE A 698 51.22 -1.55 43.12
C PHE A 698 52.57 -2.15 42.72
N GLY A 699 52.61 -2.99 41.67
CA GLY A 699 53.85 -3.50 41.08
C GLY A 699 54.78 -2.38 40.58
N GLY A 700 54.25 -1.48 39.74
CA GLY A 700 55.00 -0.34 39.20
C GLY A 700 55.49 0.64 40.27
N VAL A 701 54.59 1.06 41.18
CA VAL A 701 54.87 2.02 42.25
C VAL A 701 55.89 1.45 43.25
N SER A 702 55.78 0.17 43.62
CA SER A 702 56.76 -0.54 44.46
C SER A 702 58.17 -0.51 43.87
N MET A 703 58.30 -0.75 42.56
CA MET A 703 59.60 -0.74 41.88
C MET A 703 60.17 0.67 41.74
N ALA A 704 59.33 1.65 41.37
CA ALA A 704 59.74 3.05 41.26
C ALA A 704 60.22 3.62 42.62
N LEU A 705 59.52 3.32 43.73
CA LEU A 705 59.93 3.75 45.07
C LEU A 705 61.27 3.16 45.51
N LYS A 706 61.57 1.90 45.17
CA LYS A 706 62.88 1.28 45.45
C LYS A 706 64.02 2.00 44.71
N LEU A 707 63.78 2.51 43.51
CA LEU A 707 64.74 3.29 42.73
C LEU A 707 64.86 4.76 43.20
N ALA A 708 63.76 5.38 43.63
CA ALA A 708 63.74 6.79 44.03
C ALA A 708 64.31 7.06 45.43
N ILE A 709 64.11 6.15 46.40
CA ILE A 709 64.52 6.37 47.81
C ILE A 709 66.03 6.64 47.99
N PRO A 710 66.96 5.95 47.32
CA PRO A 710 68.38 6.30 47.37
C PRO A 710 68.68 7.75 46.96
N ILE A 711 67.91 8.30 46.01
CA ILE A 711 68.04 9.67 45.51
C ILE A 711 67.45 10.67 46.51
N ILE A 712 66.22 10.42 46.99
CA ILE A 712 65.53 11.28 47.97
C ILE A 712 66.33 11.39 49.28
N VAL A 713 66.85 10.26 49.80
CA VAL A 713 67.68 10.24 51.01
C VAL A 713 69.02 10.96 50.80
N ARG A 714 69.56 10.97 49.58
CA ARG A 714 70.76 11.74 49.21
C ARG A 714 70.47 13.24 49.11
N TRP A 715 69.28 13.62 48.68
CA TRP A 715 68.84 15.02 48.55
C TRP A 715 68.57 15.66 49.92
N ILE A 716 67.76 15.00 50.77
CA ILE A 716 67.45 15.45 52.15
C ILE A 716 68.74 15.63 52.98
N ARG A 717 69.73 14.74 52.79
CA ARG A 717 71.04 14.81 53.47
C ARG A 717 71.81 16.10 53.19
N ASN A 718 71.58 16.78 52.06
CA ASN A 718 72.31 18.01 51.72
C ASN A 718 71.72 19.27 52.38
N LEU A 719 70.50 19.20 52.96
CA LEU A 719 69.80 20.34 53.54
C LEU A 719 69.95 20.49 55.06
N TYR A 720 70.64 19.57 55.76
CA TYR A 720 70.78 19.62 57.22
C TYR A 720 72.22 19.32 57.69
N ARG A 721 72.88 20.35 58.23
CA ARG A 721 74.12 20.27 59.01
C ARG A 721 73.96 21.17 60.24
N PRO A 722 74.04 20.65 61.48
CA PRO A 722 73.49 21.33 62.66
C PRO A 722 74.49 22.22 63.41
N ASN A 723 73.98 23.15 64.23
CA ASN A 723 74.72 23.77 65.32
C ASN A 723 73.78 24.16 66.50
N ILE A 724 73.80 23.37 67.59
CA ILE A 724 74.12 23.77 68.99
C ILE A 724 73.71 25.22 69.39
N ASN A 725 72.97 25.55 70.48
CA ASN A 725 72.40 24.80 71.63
C ASN A 725 71.20 25.64 72.26
N PRO A 726 70.79 25.56 73.57
CA PRO A 726 69.64 24.79 74.08
C PRO A 726 68.58 25.64 74.87
N ILE A 727 67.82 25.02 75.80
CA ILE A 727 66.92 25.59 76.86
C ILE A 727 65.49 25.97 76.39
N GLU A 728 64.38 25.90 77.15
CA GLU A 728 63.81 24.97 78.18
C GLU A 728 62.33 25.42 78.48
N ILE A 729 61.60 24.73 79.39
CA ILE A 729 60.33 25.14 80.07
C ILE A 729 59.04 25.03 79.20
N PHE A 730 58.13 24.05 79.39
CA PHE A 730 57.05 23.90 80.41
C PHE A 730 55.88 24.91 80.20
N ILE A 731 54.62 24.49 79.97
CA ILE A 731 53.64 24.12 81.01
C ILE A 731 52.37 23.41 80.45
N LEU A 732 51.71 22.62 81.31
CA LEU A 732 50.29 22.20 81.47
C LEU A 732 49.20 22.72 80.47
N ARG A 733 48.02 22.11 80.26
CA ARG A 733 47.33 20.84 80.66
C ARG A 733 46.01 20.76 79.86
N LEU A 734 45.43 19.57 79.66
CA LEU A 734 44.09 19.20 80.20
C LEU A 734 43.70 17.77 79.81
N VAL A 735 42.76 17.19 80.57
CA VAL A 735 42.21 15.83 80.41
C VAL A 735 40.70 15.93 80.58
N PRO A 736 39.90 15.31 79.69
CA PRO A 736 39.00 14.27 80.18
C PRO A 736 39.14 12.93 79.42
N SER A 737 38.75 11.87 80.12
CA SER A 737 38.41 10.54 79.59
C SER A 737 36.87 10.38 79.69
N PRO A 738 36.18 9.24 79.40
CA PRO A 738 36.71 7.89 79.15
C PRO A 738 35.96 7.01 78.11
N ARG A 739 36.40 5.74 77.99
CA ARG A 739 35.64 4.53 77.58
C ARG A 739 34.93 4.52 76.20
N ILE A 740 35.51 3.77 75.25
CA ILE A 740 35.00 2.48 74.68
C ILE A 740 36.00 2.03 73.58
N PHE A 741 37.19 1.53 73.94
CA PHE A 741 38.15 0.98 72.93
C PHE A 741 39.10 -0.11 73.45
N GLN A 742 38.82 -0.66 74.64
CA GLN A 742 39.82 -1.40 75.43
C GLN A 742 40.06 -2.87 75.01
N ARG A 743 39.34 -3.39 73.99
CA ARG A 743 39.62 -4.70 73.37
C ARG A 743 40.43 -4.59 72.07
N LEU A 744 40.22 -3.54 71.26
CA LEU A 744 40.96 -3.33 70.01
C LEU A 744 42.44 -2.98 70.28
N CYS A 745 42.75 -2.25 71.35
CA CYS A 745 44.14 -1.92 71.73
C CYS A 745 45.03 -3.14 72.03
N LEU A 746 44.49 -4.31 72.41
CA LEU A 746 45.31 -5.49 72.70
C LEU A 746 45.76 -6.21 71.41
N VAL A 747 44.87 -6.36 70.43
CA VAL A 747 45.22 -6.86 69.10
C VAL A 747 46.12 -5.84 68.40
N TRP A 748 45.77 -4.55 68.44
CA TRP A 748 46.58 -3.49 67.85
C TRP A 748 47.96 -3.38 68.47
N ASN A 749 48.14 -3.53 69.79
CA ASN A 749 49.48 -3.54 70.39
C ASN A 749 50.30 -4.79 70.01
N LYS A 750 49.69 -5.99 69.89
CA LYS A 750 50.41 -7.16 69.35
C LYS A 750 50.83 -6.95 67.89
N PHE A 751 49.96 -6.38 67.06
CA PHE A 751 50.23 -6.12 65.64
C PHE A 751 51.28 -5.00 65.47
N LYS A 752 51.16 -3.91 66.24
CA LYS A 752 52.09 -2.77 66.32
C LYS A 752 53.48 -3.21 66.80
N MET A 753 53.58 -4.09 67.81
CA MET A 753 54.88 -4.63 68.24
C MET A 753 55.50 -5.56 67.19
N LYS A 754 54.70 -6.32 66.42
CA LYS A 754 55.21 -7.07 65.25
C LYS A 754 55.67 -6.13 64.12
N ILE A 755 54.94 -5.06 63.82
CA ILE A 755 55.30 -4.09 62.77
C ILE A 755 56.51 -3.22 63.16
N ILE A 756 56.65 -2.83 64.44
CA ILE A 756 57.81 -2.06 64.94
C ILE A 756 59.13 -2.85 64.79
N ASN A 757 59.07 -4.18 64.86
CA ASN A 757 60.22 -5.07 64.72
C ASN A 757 60.35 -5.73 63.33
N LEU A 758 59.53 -5.33 62.34
CA LEU A 758 59.47 -6.00 61.04
C LEU A 758 60.58 -5.50 60.10
N ASN A 759 61.72 -6.18 60.15
CA ASN A 759 62.84 -5.93 59.24
C ASN A 759 62.74 -6.83 58.00
N ILE A 760 62.43 -6.24 56.84
CA ILE A 760 62.27 -6.98 55.57
C ILE A 760 63.61 -7.22 54.85
N PHE A 761 64.71 -6.67 55.37
CA PHE A 761 66.07 -6.89 54.87
C PHE A 761 66.96 -7.40 56.00
N GLU A 762 66.85 -8.70 56.28
CA GLU A 762 67.75 -9.42 57.18
C GLU A 762 69.03 -9.80 56.42
N SER A 763 70.19 -9.50 57.01
CA SER A 763 71.48 -9.96 56.49
C SER A 763 72.34 -10.37 57.69
N GLU A 764 72.41 -11.66 57.96
CA GLU A 764 73.26 -12.17 59.03
C GLU A 764 74.75 -11.96 58.68
N LEU A 765 75.44 -11.17 59.50
CA LEU A 765 76.79 -11.47 60.00
C LEU A 765 77.20 -10.44 61.07
N SER A 766 77.98 -10.90 62.04
CA SER A 766 78.21 -10.18 63.31
C SER A 766 79.26 -9.07 63.23
N TYR A 767 78.88 -7.82 63.53
CA TYR A 767 79.52 -7.02 64.60
C TYR A 767 78.68 -5.79 65.00
N ASN A 768 78.90 -5.26 66.21
CA ASN A 768 78.13 -4.15 66.77
C ASN A 768 78.34 -2.81 66.04
N ASN A 769 77.25 -2.18 65.56
CA ASN A 769 77.28 -0.79 65.10
C ASN A 769 75.86 -0.14 65.05
N ASP A 770 75.35 0.37 66.18
CA ASP A 770 73.96 0.87 66.32
C ASP A 770 73.61 2.00 65.33
N HIS A 771 74.62 2.76 64.87
CA HIS A 771 74.42 3.82 63.89
C HIS A 771 74.05 3.32 62.47
N ARG A 772 74.21 2.02 62.18
CA ARG A 772 73.76 1.40 60.92
C ARG A 772 72.29 0.99 61.00
N ARG A 773 71.90 0.27 62.06
CA ARG A 773 70.52 -0.19 62.35
C ARG A 773 69.49 0.94 62.24
N ARG A 774 69.80 2.13 62.75
CA ARG A 774 68.91 3.31 62.64
C ARG A 774 68.71 3.80 61.19
N LYS A 775 69.69 3.61 60.29
CA LYS A 775 69.62 4.03 58.87
C LYS A 775 68.71 3.11 58.05
N GLU A 776 68.70 1.81 58.32
CA GLU A 776 67.78 0.87 57.67
C GLU A 776 66.32 1.11 58.11
N ILE A 777 66.06 1.32 59.41
CA ILE A 777 64.71 1.62 59.94
C ILE A 777 64.11 2.89 59.33
N ILE A 778 64.91 3.95 59.09
CA ILE A 778 64.43 5.20 58.49
C ILE A 778 64.03 5.00 57.01
N LYS A 779 64.80 4.23 56.23
CA LYS A 779 64.44 3.90 54.84
C LYS A 779 63.09 3.19 54.76
N ILE A 780 62.86 2.21 55.64
CA ILE A 780 61.60 1.44 55.69
C ILE A 780 60.42 2.35 56.02
N ARG A 781 60.56 3.29 56.97
CA ARG A 781 59.51 4.26 57.32
C ARG A 781 59.15 5.19 56.16
N ILE A 782 60.15 5.71 55.44
CA ILE A 782 59.92 6.57 54.26
C ILE A 782 59.27 5.79 53.12
N TYR A 783 59.69 4.54 52.87
CA TYR A 783 59.08 3.66 51.88
C TYR A 783 57.60 3.41 52.17
N ILE A 784 57.26 2.99 53.40
CA ILE A 784 55.89 2.69 53.79
C ILE A 784 55.01 3.95 53.74
N LEU A 785 55.50 5.10 54.23
CA LEU A 785 54.76 6.36 54.21
C LEU A 785 54.43 6.83 52.78
N LEU A 786 55.42 6.81 51.88
CA LEU A 786 55.20 7.22 50.49
C LEU A 786 54.30 6.21 49.75
N LEU A 787 54.44 4.91 50.04
CA LEU A 787 53.60 3.86 49.46
C LEU A 787 52.13 4.02 49.89
N THR A 788 51.85 4.25 51.17
CA THR A 788 50.46 4.45 51.64
C THR A 788 49.85 5.75 51.10
N ILE A 789 50.61 6.85 51.03
CA ILE A 789 50.15 8.12 50.44
C ILE A 789 49.82 7.96 48.96
N ASN A 790 50.66 7.27 48.17
CA ASN A 790 50.35 7.04 46.76
C ASN A 790 49.13 6.12 46.59
N ILE A 791 48.97 5.09 47.44
CA ILE A 791 47.81 4.20 47.38
C ILE A 791 46.51 4.94 47.76
N THR A 792 46.50 5.79 48.80
CA THR A 792 45.29 6.57 49.12
C THR A 792 44.95 7.60 48.05
N ILE A 793 45.96 8.25 47.45
CA ILE A 793 45.73 9.14 46.29
C ILE A 793 45.16 8.37 45.10
N LEU A 794 45.69 7.17 44.77
CA LEU A 794 45.13 6.32 43.70
C LEU A 794 43.69 5.88 43.99
N ILE A 795 43.38 5.47 45.22
CA ILE A 795 42.03 5.05 45.62
C ILE A 795 41.06 6.23 45.51
N ILE A 796 41.43 7.41 46.00
CA ILE A 796 40.61 8.63 45.89
C ILE A 796 40.42 9.01 44.41
N TYR A 797 41.49 9.05 43.61
CA TYR A 797 41.42 9.41 42.20
C TYR A 797 40.51 8.48 41.38
N ASN A 798 40.68 7.16 41.52
CA ASN A 798 39.82 6.17 40.84
C ASN A 798 38.40 6.07 41.44
N SER A 799 38.18 6.61 42.65
CA SER A 799 36.84 6.78 43.24
C SER A 799 36.12 8.04 42.76
N PHE A 800 36.82 8.96 42.08
CA PHE A 800 36.27 10.22 41.54
C PHE A 800 36.40 10.33 40.01
N SER A 801 36.87 9.29 39.31
CA SER A 801 36.89 9.26 37.84
C SER A 801 35.48 9.05 37.29
N ILE A 802 34.81 10.15 36.94
CA ILE A 802 33.46 10.15 36.37
C ILE A 802 33.50 9.59 34.93
N GLN A 803 32.75 8.51 34.68
CA GLN A 803 32.25 8.19 33.33
C GLN A 803 30.97 9.00 33.07
N THR A 804 30.72 9.35 31.81
CA THR A 804 29.45 9.92 31.36
C THR A 804 28.31 8.94 31.61
N GLN A 805 27.57 9.15 32.69
CA GLN A 805 26.46 8.29 33.10
C GLN A 805 25.15 8.84 32.53
N TYR A 806 24.67 8.22 31.46
CA TYR A 806 23.32 8.47 30.95
C TYR A 806 22.30 7.98 32.00
N THR A 807 21.46 8.88 32.50
CA THR A 807 20.39 8.55 33.45
C THR A 807 19.14 8.10 32.71
N THR A 808 19.12 6.82 32.29
CA THR A 808 17.99 6.25 31.56
C THR A 808 16.74 6.17 32.46
N ILE A 809 15.72 6.97 32.16
CA ILE A 809 14.39 6.82 32.77
C ILE A 809 13.68 5.69 32.03
N SER A 810 13.43 4.57 32.70
CA SER A 810 12.70 3.43 32.12
C SER A 810 11.19 3.71 32.16
N HIS A 811 10.54 3.72 31.00
CA HIS A 811 9.11 4.02 30.82
C HIS A 811 8.72 5.39 31.42
N PRO A 812 9.24 6.51 30.90
CA PRO A 812 8.83 7.84 31.33
C PRO A 812 7.34 8.06 30.99
N SER A 813 6.57 8.66 31.89
CA SER A 813 5.19 9.05 31.59
C SER A 813 5.15 10.19 30.56
N GLN A 814 4.02 10.34 29.86
CA GLN A 814 3.76 11.47 28.95
C GLN A 814 4.07 12.83 29.61
N GLU A 815 3.64 13.03 30.86
CA GLU A 815 3.95 14.23 31.64
C GLU A 815 5.45 14.38 31.93
N THR A 816 6.17 13.29 32.18
CA THR A 816 7.64 13.30 32.36
C THR A 816 8.35 13.69 31.06
N PHE A 817 7.93 13.13 29.92
CA PHE A 817 8.47 13.46 28.60
C PHE A 817 8.25 14.93 28.25
N ASN A 818 7.02 15.44 28.38
CA ASN A 818 6.67 16.83 28.09
C ASN A 818 7.48 17.82 28.96
N ASN A 819 7.64 17.55 30.25
CA ASN A 819 8.43 18.39 31.16
C ASN A 819 9.94 18.39 30.83
N LEU A 820 10.47 17.29 30.28
CA LEU A 820 11.86 17.24 29.79
C LEU A 820 12.02 17.96 28.45
N LEU A 821 11.04 17.82 27.55
CA LEU A 821 11.03 18.45 26.22
C LEU A 821 10.92 19.98 26.30
N MET A 822 10.10 20.51 27.22
CA MET A 822 9.99 21.95 27.48
C MET A 822 11.24 22.56 28.14
N ASN A 823 12.18 21.74 28.63
CA ASN A 823 13.39 22.23 29.27
C ASN A 823 14.51 22.46 28.24
N LEU A 824 14.79 23.74 27.94
CA LEU A 824 15.84 24.20 27.03
C LEU A 824 17.24 23.62 27.32
N GLN A 825 17.53 23.16 28.54
CA GLN A 825 18.81 22.54 28.89
C GLN A 825 18.91 21.07 28.43
N TYR A 826 17.79 20.37 28.26
CA TYR A 826 17.77 18.93 27.93
C TYR A 826 17.23 18.63 26.53
N SER A 827 16.28 19.45 26.05
CA SER A 827 15.65 19.36 24.73
C SER A 827 16.63 19.08 23.56
N PRO A 828 17.80 19.73 23.44
CA PRO A 828 18.74 19.47 22.33
C PRO A 828 19.43 18.09 22.35
N THR A 829 19.20 17.29 23.40
CA THR A 829 19.85 15.99 23.64
C THR A 829 18.86 14.92 24.15
N LEU A 830 17.56 15.17 24.04
CA LEU A 830 16.51 14.31 24.59
C LEU A 830 16.14 13.20 23.59
N GLU A 831 16.81 12.05 23.66
CA GLU A 831 16.43 10.86 22.91
C GLU A 831 15.51 9.95 23.72
N CYS A 832 14.28 9.76 23.26
CA CYS A 832 13.32 8.78 23.79
C CYS A 832 12.92 7.80 22.69
N GLN A 833 13.47 6.58 22.72
CA GLN A 833 13.17 5.54 21.72
C GLN A 833 11.84 4.84 22.02
N CYS A 834 11.09 4.50 20.98
CA CYS A 834 9.80 3.81 21.09
C CYS A 834 10.00 2.32 21.44
N GLN A 835 9.11 1.74 22.26
CA GLN A 835 9.12 0.29 22.52
C GLN A 835 8.66 -0.52 21.29
N ASN A 836 7.69 0.01 20.53
CA ASN A 836 7.30 -0.47 19.22
C ASN A 836 7.63 0.62 18.20
N ILE A 837 8.38 0.31 17.15
CA ILE A 837 8.69 1.28 16.07
C ILE A 837 7.53 1.47 15.08
N THR A 838 6.48 0.66 15.19
CA THR A 838 5.29 0.62 14.33
C THR A 838 4.03 0.83 15.17
N ILE A 839 3.25 1.87 14.86
CA ILE A 839 1.97 2.20 15.52
C ILE A 839 0.87 2.23 14.45
N LEU A 840 -0.21 1.48 14.61
CA LEU A 840 -1.35 1.52 13.67
C LEU A 840 -2.11 2.84 13.84
N TYR A 841 -2.49 3.50 12.74
CA TYR A 841 -3.24 4.77 12.85
C TYR A 841 -4.56 4.61 13.62
N ASN A 842 -5.21 3.43 13.57
CA ASN A 842 -6.43 3.18 14.34
C ASN A 842 -6.26 3.16 15.86
N SER A 843 -5.04 3.11 16.40
CA SER A 843 -4.84 3.13 17.86
C SER A 843 -4.94 4.55 18.43
N PHE A 844 -4.72 5.58 17.61
CA PHE A 844 -4.68 6.98 18.06
C PHE A 844 -5.39 7.99 17.14
N ILE A 845 -5.83 7.62 15.93
CA ILE A 845 -6.66 8.46 15.05
C ILE A 845 -8.03 7.78 14.88
N LEU A 846 -9.09 8.51 15.26
CA LEU A 846 -10.48 8.12 15.03
C LEU A 846 -11.11 9.09 14.02
N ILE A 847 -11.69 8.55 12.95
CA ILE A 847 -12.44 9.31 11.94
C ILE A 847 -13.91 8.89 11.97
N SER A 848 -14.81 9.86 12.11
CA SER A 848 -16.26 9.69 12.18
C SER A 848 -16.95 10.48 11.05
N PRO A 849 -17.54 9.81 10.05
CA PRO A 849 -18.22 10.48 8.95
C PRO A 849 -19.68 10.82 9.23
N TYR A 850 -20.12 11.99 8.77
CA TYR A 850 -21.49 12.46 8.79
C TYR A 850 -21.95 12.66 7.35
N TYR A 851 -22.72 11.70 6.84
CA TYR A 851 -23.29 11.76 5.50
C TYR A 851 -24.39 12.82 5.39
N HIS A 852 -24.53 13.38 4.19
CA HIS A 852 -25.59 14.31 3.81
C HIS A 852 -26.96 13.75 4.18
N GLN A 853 -27.80 14.62 4.76
CA GLN A 853 -29.12 14.26 5.28
C GLN A 853 -30.04 13.51 4.29
N LEU A 854 -29.84 13.63 2.97
CA LEU A 854 -30.51 12.81 1.97
C LEU A 854 -30.28 11.30 2.24
N CYS A 855 -29.05 10.91 2.59
CA CYS A 855 -28.65 9.51 2.78
C CYS A 855 -29.26 8.82 4.01
N SER A 856 -30.00 9.56 4.85
CA SER A 856 -30.82 9.03 5.95
C SER A 856 -32.32 9.37 5.82
N SER A 857 -32.73 9.94 4.68
CA SER A 857 -34.09 10.41 4.43
C SER A 857 -35.02 9.36 3.79
N ASP A 858 -36.33 9.55 3.98
CA ASP A 858 -37.35 8.70 3.35
C ASP A 858 -37.31 8.75 1.80
N PHE A 859 -36.77 9.82 1.19
CA PHE A 859 -36.72 10.00 -0.26
C PHE A 859 -35.94 8.90 -0.99
N ILE A 860 -34.94 8.29 -0.35
CA ILE A 860 -34.11 7.22 -0.92
C ILE A 860 -34.38 5.84 -0.30
N ASN A 861 -35.24 5.77 0.72
CA ASN A 861 -35.61 4.53 1.38
C ASN A 861 -36.60 3.76 0.49
N MET A 862 -36.14 2.63 -0.07
CA MET A 862 -36.93 1.82 -1.02
C MET A 862 -38.25 1.29 -0.43
N ASN A 863 -38.38 1.22 0.90
CA ASN A 863 -39.60 0.79 1.59
C ASN A 863 -40.53 1.97 1.99
N SER A 864 -40.18 3.22 1.67
CA SER A 864 -40.95 4.40 2.05
C SER A 864 -42.27 4.53 1.28
N GLY A 865 -43.22 5.29 1.82
CA GLY A 865 -44.41 5.70 1.07
C GLY A 865 -44.06 6.48 -0.21
N TRP A 866 -42.97 7.24 -0.21
CA TRP A 866 -42.51 8.04 -1.35
C TRP A 866 -42.07 7.19 -2.53
N ILE A 867 -41.19 6.21 -2.32
CA ILE A 867 -40.77 5.29 -3.39
C ILE A 867 -41.97 4.47 -3.89
N ASN A 868 -42.83 4.02 -2.98
CA ASN A 868 -44.07 3.32 -3.35
C ASN A 868 -45.02 4.19 -4.18
N MET A 869 -45.11 5.51 -3.95
CA MET A 869 -45.89 6.44 -4.78
C MET A 869 -45.36 6.51 -6.21
N LEU A 870 -44.06 6.81 -6.36
CA LEU A 870 -43.39 6.93 -7.65
C LEU A 870 -43.42 5.64 -8.47
N TYR A 871 -43.57 4.50 -7.79
CA TYR A 871 -43.73 3.18 -8.36
C TYR A 871 -45.19 2.80 -8.69
N SER A 872 -46.15 3.24 -7.87
CA SER A 872 -47.57 2.87 -8.00
C SER A 872 -48.25 3.49 -9.22
N TYR A 873 -47.77 4.66 -9.65
CA TYR A 873 -48.21 5.37 -10.85
C TYR A 873 -47.48 4.76 -12.06
N GLY A 874 -47.83 3.52 -12.37
CA GLY A 874 -47.19 2.72 -13.42
C GLY A 874 -47.19 3.46 -14.76
N ILE A 875 -46.12 3.29 -15.52
CA ILE A 875 -45.92 3.98 -16.80
C ILE A 875 -46.78 3.30 -17.87
N ASP A 876 -48.06 3.67 -17.86
CA ASP A 876 -49.05 3.26 -18.83
C ASP A 876 -48.97 4.19 -20.06
N GLU A 877 -48.66 3.53 -21.20
CA GLU A 877 -48.79 3.80 -22.64
C GLU A 877 -48.80 5.23 -23.26
N GLU A 878 -49.12 6.33 -22.54
CA GLU A 878 -49.37 7.66 -23.15
C GLU A 878 -48.37 8.78 -22.78
N HIS A 879 -47.45 8.56 -21.84
CA HIS A 879 -46.59 9.64 -21.32
C HIS A 879 -45.46 10.05 -22.29
N PRO A 880 -45.18 11.37 -22.47
CA PRO A 880 -44.03 11.85 -23.24
C PRO A 880 -42.69 11.33 -22.70
N TYR A 881 -41.71 11.15 -23.58
CA TYR A 881 -40.38 10.64 -23.22
C TYR A 881 -39.53 11.64 -22.39
N ASP A 882 -40.02 12.87 -22.32
CA ASP A 882 -39.53 14.02 -21.58
C ASP A 882 -40.40 14.34 -20.35
N ASP A 883 -41.38 13.49 -19.99
CA ASP A 883 -42.07 13.62 -18.69
C ASP A 883 -41.18 13.08 -17.55
N PHE A 884 -41.03 13.87 -16.50
CA PHE A 884 -40.23 13.54 -15.31
C PHE A 884 -40.76 12.31 -14.56
N GLN A 885 -42.01 11.89 -14.74
CA GLN A 885 -42.53 10.65 -14.15
C GLN A 885 -41.73 9.41 -14.60
N LEU A 886 -41.16 9.41 -15.81
CA LEU A 886 -40.26 8.36 -16.30
C LEU A 886 -38.90 8.35 -15.56
N PHE A 887 -38.45 9.52 -15.11
CA PHE A 887 -37.13 9.72 -14.50
C PHE A 887 -37.15 9.63 -12.98
N ALA A 888 -38.26 10.00 -12.32
CA ALA A 888 -38.33 10.17 -10.87
C ALA A 888 -37.88 8.91 -10.12
N LEU A 889 -38.52 7.76 -10.33
CA LEU A 889 -38.17 6.52 -9.64
C LEU A 889 -36.71 6.07 -9.92
N PRO A 890 -36.23 6.02 -11.18
CA PRO A 890 -34.82 5.80 -11.48
C PRO A 890 -33.86 6.79 -10.79
N GLN A 891 -34.19 8.07 -10.70
CA GLN A 891 -33.33 9.08 -10.05
C GLN A 891 -33.27 8.90 -8.53
N PHE A 892 -34.39 8.71 -7.83
CA PHE A 892 -34.36 8.42 -6.39
C PHE A 892 -33.70 7.08 -6.06
N ARG A 893 -33.85 6.06 -6.93
CA ARG A 893 -33.07 4.81 -6.83
C ARG A 893 -31.57 5.08 -7.00
N THR A 894 -31.18 5.89 -7.98
CA THR A 894 -29.77 6.24 -8.25
C THR A 894 -29.16 7.04 -7.10
N LEU A 895 -29.91 7.99 -6.49
CA LEU A 895 -29.50 8.66 -5.25
C LEU A 895 -29.27 7.66 -4.10
N SER A 896 -30.17 6.69 -3.93
CA SER A 896 -30.01 5.62 -2.94
C SER A 896 -28.75 4.79 -3.19
N SER A 897 -28.51 4.38 -4.43
CA SER A 897 -27.30 3.62 -4.79
C SER A 897 -26.01 4.45 -4.66
N LEU A 898 -26.03 5.75 -4.94
CA LEU A 898 -24.90 6.66 -4.72
C LEU A 898 -24.56 6.77 -3.22
N CYS A 899 -25.55 6.99 -2.35
CA CYS A 899 -25.34 6.99 -0.89
C CYS A 899 -24.76 5.65 -0.39
N ASN A 900 -25.26 4.52 -0.89
CA ASN A 900 -24.74 3.20 -0.52
C ASN A 900 -23.30 2.96 -1.01
N LEU A 901 -23.00 3.30 -2.26
CA LEU A 901 -21.67 3.13 -2.87
C LEU A 901 -20.62 4.06 -2.22
N ALA A 902 -21.02 5.29 -1.86
CA ALA A 902 -20.18 6.22 -1.14
C ALA A 902 -19.89 5.74 0.29
N ASN A 903 -20.90 5.24 1.01
CA ASN A 903 -20.73 4.70 2.35
C ASN A 903 -19.82 3.45 2.38
N GLN A 904 -19.98 2.55 1.40
CA GLN A 904 -19.07 1.41 1.24
C GLN A 904 -17.65 1.86 0.90
N THR A 905 -17.49 2.76 -0.08
CA THR A 905 -16.19 3.34 -0.47
C THR A 905 -15.47 3.93 0.75
N LEU A 906 -16.15 4.72 1.56
CA LEU A 906 -15.54 5.32 2.75
C LEU A 906 -15.23 4.28 3.83
N THR A 907 -16.09 3.27 4.02
CA THR A 907 -15.87 2.19 5.00
C THR A 907 -14.67 1.31 4.62
N ASP A 908 -14.54 0.95 3.35
CA ASP A 908 -13.40 0.18 2.82
C ASP A 908 -12.10 1.01 2.91
N SER A 909 -12.14 2.29 2.52
CA SER A 909 -11.01 3.20 2.65
C SER A 909 -10.59 3.42 4.11
N LEU A 910 -11.55 3.64 5.03
CA LEU A 910 -11.27 3.73 6.47
C LEU A 910 -10.67 2.43 7.02
N THR A 911 -11.07 1.28 6.50
CA THR A 911 -10.49 -0.03 6.87
C THR A 911 -9.03 -0.14 6.40
N SER A 912 -8.71 0.35 5.20
CA SER A 912 -7.31 0.45 4.74
C SER A 912 -6.50 1.40 5.62
N PHE A 913 -6.96 2.64 5.81
CA PHE A 913 -6.29 3.65 6.64
C PHE A 913 -6.09 3.17 8.09
N ALA A 914 -7.08 2.49 8.66
CA ALA A 914 -7.00 1.88 10.00
C ALA A 914 -5.90 0.80 10.11
N SER A 915 -5.51 0.18 9.00
CA SER A 915 -4.44 -0.82 8.94
C SER A 915 -3.06 -0.25 8.58
N GLU A 916 -2.99 1.03 8.18
CA GLU A 916 -1.73 1.72 7.90
C GLU A 916 -0.95 2.03 9.19
N VAL A 917 0.37 2.15 9.04
CA VAL A 917 1.32 2.17 10.15
C VAL A 917 2.16 3.45 10.13
N LEU A 918 2.11 4.20 11.22
CA LEU A 918 3.10 5.22 11.55
C LEU A 918 4.39 4.54 12.01
N ILE A 919 5.48 4.76 11.27
CA ILE A 919 6.82 4.26 11.62
C ILE A 919 7.58 5.39 12.32
N ASN A 920 7.88 5.24 13.60
CA ASN A 920 8.61 6.23 14.40
C ASN A 920 9.60 5.56 15.36
N LYS A 921 10.89 5.90 15.20
CA LYS A 921 11.99 5.39 16.03
C LYS A 921 12.14 6.13 17.36
N GLN A 922 11.63 7.36 17.43
CA GLN A 922 11.64 8.23 18.60
C GLN A 922 10.26 8.82 18.87
N VAL A 923 9.94 9.03 20.14
CA VAL A 923 8.69 9.63 20.61
C VAL A 923 8.61 11.09 20.14
N GLN A 924 7.54 11.44 19.42
CA GLN A 924 7.36 12.78 18.84
C GLN A 924 6.70 13.77 19.81
N SER A 925 6.89 15.07 19.57
CA SER A 925 6.14 16.11 20.29
C SER A 925 4.66 16.09 19.88
N ARG A 926 3.80 16.65 20.74
CA ARG A 926 2.36 16.71 20.49
C ARG A 926 2.04 17.47 19.21
N GLU A 927 2.70 18.61 19.01
CA GLU A 927 2.52 19.51 17.86
C GLU A 927 2.95 18.85 16.54
N ALA A 928 4.00 18.01 16.59
CA ALA A 928 4.44 17.22 15.44
C ALA A 928 3.40 16.14 15.07
N ILE A 929 2.82 15.45 16.06
CA ILE A 929 1.75 14.46 15.83
C ILE A 929 0.45 15.13 15.37
N GLU A 930 0.09 16.30 15.91
CA GLU A 930 -1.05 17.10 15.44
C GLU A 930 -0.91 17.44 13.95
N SER A 931 0.26 17.95 13.53
CA SER A 931 0.52 18.30 12.13
C SER A 931 0.61 17.08 11.19
N GLN A 932 1.21 15.97 11.63
CA GLN A 932 1.25 14.72 10.86
C GLN A 932 -0.16 14.13 10.67
N ALA A 933 -0.98 14.13 11.73
CA ALA A 933 -2.35 13.63 11.69
C ALA A 933 -3.23 14.49 10.76
N GLU A 934 -3.22 15.82 10.87
CA GLU A 934 -4.00 16.70 9.98
C GLU A 934 -3.62 16.49 8.49
N THR A 935 -2.32 16.35 8.22
CA THR A 935 -1.78 16.09 6.87
C THR A 935 -2.31 14.78 6.30
N ILE A 936 -2.19 13.66 7.03
CA ILE A 936 -2.59 12.34 6.50
C ILE A 936 -4.12 12.18 6.42
N ILE A 937 -4.88 12.80 7.33
CA ILE A 937 -6.35 12.82 7.28
C ILE A 937 -6.84 13.61 6.05
N THR A 938 -6.15 14.68 5.69
CA THR A 938 -6.45 15.47 4.48
C THR A 938 -6.08 14.70 3.20
N GLN A 939 -4.93 14.02 3.17
CA GLN A 939 -4.55 13.12 2.07
C GLN A 939 -5.56 11.98 1.89
N PHE A 940 -5.97 11.34 3.00
CA PHE A 940 -7.01 10.31 3.03
C PHE A 940 -8.33 10.79 2.42
N ARG A 941 -8.84 11.93 2.87
CA ARG A 941 -10.11 12.51 2.35
C ARG A 941 -10.00 12.79 0.84
N LEU A 942 -8.95 13.48 0.41
CA LEU A 942 -8.80 13.88 -1.00
C LEU A 942 -8.63 12.68 -1.93
N SER A 943 -7.76 11.73 -1.60
CA SER A 943 -7.50 10.55 -2.41
C SER A 943 -8.74 9.63 -2.52
N THR A 944 -9.49 9.46 -1.43
CA THR A 944 -10.72 8.66 -1.41
C THR A 944 -11.82 9.29 -2.27
N CYS A 945 -12.05 10.60 -2.15
CA CYS A 945 -13.00 11.34 -3.02
C CYS A 945 -12.59 11.28 -4.50
N ARG A 946 -11.31 11.58 -4.81
CA ARG A 946 -10.78 11.53 -6.18
C ARG A 946 -10.95 10.15 -6.82
N THR A 947 -10.63 9.09 -6.07
CA THR A 947 -10.74 7.70 -6.56
C THR A 947 -12.20 7.35 -6.90
N PHE A 948 -13.16 7.75 -6.05
CA PHE A 948 -14.59 7.56 -6.30
C PHE A 948 -15.07 8.24 -7.58
N VAL A 949 -14.77 9.53 -7.75
CA VAL A 949 -15.17 10.31 -8.95
C VAL A 949 -14.51 9.76 -10.22
N ARG A 950 -13.20 9.45 -10.16
CA ARG A 950 -12.45 8.81 -11.26
C ARG A 950 -13.10 7.51 -11.75
N MET A 951 -13.60 6.67 -10.83
CA MET A 951 -14.31 5.43 -11.18
C MET A 951 -15.69 5.70 -11.80
N LEU A 952 -16.44 6.66 -11.24
CA LEU A 952 -17.77 7.04 -11.71
C LEU A 952 -17.73 7.59 -13.14
N ASP A 953 -16.80 8.49 -13.42
CA ASP A 953 -16.62 9.10 -14.74
C ASP A 953 -16.20 8.06 -15.79
N PHE A 954 -15.22 7.19 -15.47
CA PHE A 954 -14.81 6.11 -16.36
C PHE A 954 -16.00 5.24 -16.79
N ILE A 955 -16.91 4.95 -15.88
CA ILE A 955 -18.13 4.16 -16.13
C ILE A 955 -19.15 4.90 -17.01
N ARG A 956 -19.35 6.20 -16.80
CA ARG A 956 -20.29 7.04 -17.58
C ARG A 956 -19.84 7.17 -19.03
N GLU A 957 -18.59 7.58 -19.21
CA GLU A 957 -17.93 7.76 -20.50
C GLU A 957 -17.95 6.48 -21.35
N MET A 958 -17.60 5.33 -20.75
CA MET A 958 -17.63 4.05 -21.46
C MET A 958 -19.04 3.56 -21.79
N ALA A 959 -20.07 3.90 -20.99
CA ALA A 959 -21.46 3.59 -21.33
C ALA A 959 -21.96 4.43 -22.52
N GLN A 960 -21.64 5.73 -22.54
CA GLN A 960 -21.94 6.62 -23.67
C GLN A 960 -21.29 6.11 -24.96
N GLY A 961 -19.97 5.91 -24.96
CA GLY A 961 -19.23 5.57 -26.17
C GLY A 961 -19.54 4.16 -26.73
N ASN A 962 -19.99 3.22 -25.89
CA ASN A 962 -20.54 1.94 -26.34
C ASN A 962 -22.01 2.02 -26.79
N GLY A 963 -22.66 3.18 -26.68
CA GLY A 963 -24.07 3.39 -27.01
C GLY A 963 -25.02 2.55 -26.15
N ILE A 964 -24.69 2.29 -24.88
CA ILE A 964 -25.47 1.38 -24.03
C ILE A 964 -26.85 1.98 -23.72
N VAL A 965 -27.92 1.29 -24.10
CA VAL A 965 -29.29 1.80 -23.96
C VAL A 965 -29.72 1.78 -22.50
N SER A 966 -30.29 2.89 -22.03
CA SER A 966 -30.90 3.00 -20.69
C SER A 966 -32.16 2.16 -20.58
N THR A 967 -32.49 1.68 -19.37
CA THR A 967 -33.73 0.93 -19.10
C THR A 967 -34.98 1.69 -19.52
N ILE A 968 -34.96 3.03 -19.43
CA ILE A 968 -36.09 3.91 -19.72
C ILE A 968 -36.08 4.50 -21.14
N GLN A 969 -35.10 4.15 -21.99
CA GLN A 969 -34.95 4.67 -23.36
C GLN A 969 -34.80 6.21 -23.46
N SER A 970 -34.14 6.82 -22.46
CA SER A 970 -33.86 8.27 -22.37
C SER A 970 -32.67 8.73 -23.21
N ASN A 971 -31.73 7.85 -23.55
CA ASN A 971 -30.59 8.15 -24.44
C ASN A 971 -30.85 7.70 -25.89
N TRP A 972 -31.40 6.50 -26.05
CA TRP A 972 -31.74 5.90 -27.34
C TRP A 972 -33.08 5.20 -27.18
N TYR A 973 -33.92 5.26 -28.22
CA TYR A 973 -35.22 4.58 -28.25
C TYR A 973 -35.35 3.67 -29.45
N PHE A 974 -36.16 2.63 -29.29
CA PHE A 974 -36.39 1.58 -30.27
C PHE A 974 -37.67 1.81 -31.07
N HIS A 975 -37.60 1.55 -32.38
CA HIS A 975 -38.72 1.63 -33.31
C HIS A 975 -38.57 0.63 -34.46
N SER A 976 -39.66 0.35 -35.17
CA SER A 976 -39.63 -0.34 -36.48
C SER A 976 -40.47 0.40 -37.51
N ILE A 977 -40.05 0.27 -38.78
CA ILE A 977 -40.64 0.94 -39.95
C ILE A 977 -41.94 0.25 -40.40
N ASN A 978 -42.09 -1.06 -40.19
CA ASN A 978 -43.17 -1.86 -40.79
C ASN A 978 -43.77 -2.90 -39.82
N ARG A 979 -45.08 -3.15 -39.93
CA ARG A 979 -45.79 -4.21 -39.17
C ARG A 979 -45.70 -5.60 -39.83
N ILE A 980 -44.51 -6.01 -40.24
CA ILE A 980 -44.28 -7.29 -40.92
C ILE A 980 -43.84 -8.34 -39.89
N GLN A 981 -44.26 -9.59 -40.08
CA GLN A 981 -43.86 -10.71 -39.23
C GLN A 981 -42.34 -10.94 -39.36
N PHE A 982 -41.62 -11.00 -38.25
CA PHE A 982 -40.15 -11.06 -38.18
C PHE A 982 -39.43 -9.79 -38.67
N SER A 983 -39.89 -8.57 -38.34
CA SER A 983 -39.14 -7.35 -38.69
C SER A 983 -38.04 -7.02 -37.66
N SER A 984 -36.93 -6.43 -38.14
CA SER A 984 -35.88 -5.86 -37.29
C SER A 984 -36.32 -4.55 -36.63
N VAL A 985 -35.76 -4.30 -35.45
CA VAL A 985 -35.91 -3.09 -34.65
C VAL A 985 -34.64 -2.24 -34.75
N TRP A 986 -34.83 -0.93 -34.87
CA TRP A 986 -33.80 0.09 -35.06
C TRP A 986 -33.74 1.00 -33.84
N ALA A 987 -32.58 1.58 -33.58
CA ALA A 987 -32.37 2.54 -32.49
C ALA A 987 -32.13 3.95 -33.04
N THR A 988 -32.79 4.93 -32.46
CA THR A 988 -32.63 6.36 -32.76
C THR A 988 -32.22 7.09 -31.47
N PRO A 989 -31.26 8.03 -31.52
CA PRO A 989 -30.86 8.76 -30.32
C PRO A 989 -31.94 9.77 -29.93
N ARG A 990 -32.09 10.00 -28.63
CA ARG A 990 -32.84 11.12 -28.09
C ARG A 990 -32.04 12.42 -28.23
N SER A 991 -32.72 13.53 -28.04
CA SER A 991 -32.11 14.85 -27.93
C SER A 991 -32.82 15.66 -26.85
N TYR A 992 -32.11 16.62 -26.27
CA TYR A 992 -32.57 17.50 -25.19
C TYR A 992 -32.04 18.93 -25.40
N GLY A 993 -32.39 19.85 -24.50
CA GLY A 993 -32.06 21.27 -24.61
C GLY A 993 -32.98 22.05 -25.55
N ASP A 994 -32.74 23.36 -25.66
CA ASP A 994 -33.56 24.25 -26.48
C ASP A 994 -33.57 23.80 -27.95
N GLU A 995 -34.77 23.76 -28.55
CA GLU A 995 -35.01 23.25 -29.92
C GLU A 995 -34.48 21.82 -30.18
N ASN A 996 -34.23 21.03 -29.13
CA ASN A 996 -33.60 19.70 -29.18
C ASN A 996 -32.18 19.71 -29.79
N ASN A 997 -31.42 20.78 -29.56
CA ASN A 997 -30.11 21.00 -30.17
C ASN A 997 -28.98 20.04 -29.71
N CYS A 998 -29.16 19.31 -28.60
CA CYS A 998 -28.13 18.45 -28.03
C CYS A 998 -28.51 16.96 -28.13
N SER A 999 -27.75 16.17 -28.88
CA SER A 999 -28.04 14.74 -29.15
C SER A 999 -27.32 13.77 -28.21
N CYS A 1000 -28.08 12.82 -27.67
CA CYS A 1000 -27.57 11.71 -26.86
C CYS A 1000 -26.70 10.71 -27.61
N GLY A 1001 -26.64 10.79 -28.95
CA GLY A 1001 -25.72 10.00 -29.76
C GLY A 1001 -24.30 10.56 -29.83
N THR A 1002 -24.10 11.81 -29.40
CA THR A 1002 -22.81 12.52 -29.41
C THR A 1002 -22.37 13.01 -28.04
N ASN A 1003 -23.31 13.29 -27.12
CA ASN A 1003 -23.01 13.82 -25.79
C ASN A 1003 -24.00 13.26 -24.73
N SER A 1004 -23.50 12.62 -23.67
CA SER A 1004 -24.31 12.12 -22.54
C SER A 1004 -24.91 13.24 -21.67
N MET A 1005 -24.27 14.42 -21.65
CA MET A 1005 -24.61 15.52 -20.75
C MET A 1005 -25.79 16.38 -21.26
N CYS A 1006 -26.44 16.03 -22.36
CA CYS A 1006 -27.63 16.74 -22.82
C CYS A 1006 -28.77 16.58 -21.81
N THR A 1007 -29.27 17.70 -21.27
CA THR A 1007 -30.37 17.73 -20.30
C THR A 1007 -31.42 18.79 -20.63
N SER A 1008 -32.64 18.55 -20.16
CA SER A 1008 -33.75 19.51 -20.09
C SER A 1008 -34.22 19.65 -18.63
N LEU A 1009 -35.00 20.69 -18.35
CA LEU A 1009 -35.66 20.86 -17.04
C LEU A 1009 -36.71 19.75 -16.82
N ALA A 1010 -36.88 19.31 -15.58
CA ALA A 1010 -37.90 18.33 -15.24
C ALA A 1010 -39.31 18.94 -15.30
N LEU A 1011 -40.18 18.39 -16.15
CA LEU A 1011 -41.59 18.77 -16.27
C LEU A 1011 -42.49 17.56 -15.96
N ILE A 1012 -43.61 17.79 -15.28
CA ILE A 1012 -44.74 16.83 -15.22
C ILE A 1012 -45.98 17.59 -15.69
N ASN A 1013 -46.69 17.10 -16.73
CA ASN A 1013 -47.86 17.80 -17.28
C ASN A 1013 -47.61 19.31 -17.56
N GLY A 1014 -46.42 19.66 -18.04
CA GLY A 1014 -45.98 21.04 -18.29
C GLY A 1014 -45.64 21.88 -17.05
N SER A 1015 -45.78 21.33 -15.84
CA SER A 1015 -45.39 21.99 -14.59
C SER A 1015 -43.93 21.70 -14.24
N LEU A 1016 -43.13 22.74 -14.00
CA LEU A 1016 -41.73 22.62 -13.58
C LEU A 1016 -41.60 21.97 -12.21
N ILE A 1017 -40.60 21.09 -12.07
CA ILE A 1017 -40.11 20.54 -10.80
C ILE A 1017 -38.74 21.20 -10.49
N PRO A 1018 -38.68 22.19 -9.58
CA PRO A 1018 -37.45 22.90 -9.22
C PRO A 1018 -36.25 21.99 -8.87
N GLY A 1019 -35.06 22.42 -9.26
CA GLY A 1019 -33.80 21.69 -9.11
C GLY A 1019 -33.59 20.48 -10.03
N PHE A 1020 -34.64 19.71 -10.33
CA PHE A 1020 -34.54 18.47 -11.10
C PHE A 1020 -34.37 18.68 -12.62
N ARG A 1021 -33.59 17.81 -13.23
CA ARG A 1021 -33.36 17.70 -14.68
C ARG A 1021 -33.63 16.29 -15.18
N ILE A 1022 -33.89 16.19 -16.47
CA ILE A 1022 -33.99 14.96 -17.25
C ILE A 1022 -32.97 15.01 -18.39
N GLY A 1023 -32.63 13.88 -19.00
CA GLY A 1023 -31.60 13.83 -20.05
C GLY A 1023 -31.19 12.43 -20.45
N CYS A 1024 -30.12 12.31 -21.23
CA CYS A 1024 -29.72 11.05 -21.87
C CYS A 1024 -29.64 9.86 -20.90
N TYR A 1025 -28.88 10.00 -19.82
CA TYR A 1025 -28.86 9.01 -18.75
C TYR A 1025 -29.44 9.58 -17.46
N VAL A 1026 -30.07 8.70 -16.69
CA VAL A 1026 -30.58 8.97 -15.34
C VAL A 1026 -29.49 9.56 -14.44
N LEU A 1027 -28.26 9.05 -14.53
CA LEU A 1027 -27.13 9.51 -13.73
C LEU A 1027 -26.64 10.91 -14.16
N ASP A 1028 -26.40 11.14 -15.45
CA ASP A 1028 -25.87 12.42 -15.96
C ASP A 1028 -26.86 13.58 -15.76
N SER A 1029 -28.15 13.31 -15.93
CA SER A 1029 -29.22 14.28 -15.63
C SER A 1029 -29.36 14.56 -14.13
N LEU A 1030 -29.23 13.53 -13.29
CA LEU A 1030 -29.24 13.66 -11.84
C LEU A 1030 -28.04 14.45 -11.31
N LEU A 1031 -26.82 14.20 -11.82
CA LEU A 1031 -25.61 14.92 -11.41
C LEU A 1031 -25.69 16.43 -11.70
N GLN A 1032 -26.36 16.80 -12.81
CA GLN A 1032 -26.66 18.20 -13.15
C GLN A 1032 -27.87 18.80 -12.41
N SER A 1033 -28.64 17.98 -11.69
CA SER A 1033 -29.78 18.44 -10.88
C SER A 1033 -29.29 19.00 -9.54
N THR A 1034 -30.10 19.87 -8.93
CA THR A 1034 -30.00 20.21 -7.50
C THR A 1034 -31.13 19.52 -6.73
N LEU A 1035 -31.03 19.51 -5.39
CA LEU A 1035 -32.05 18.91 -4.52
C LEU A 1035 -33.14 19.91 -4.09
N GLU A 1036 -33.25 21.07 -4.74
CA GLU A 1036 -34.08 22.22 -4.34
C GLU A 1036 -35.51 21.83 -3.90
N CYS A 1037 -36.21 21.06 -4.74
CA CYS A 1037 -37.57 20.59 -4.44
C CYS A 1037 -37.67 19.83 -3.11
N LEU A 1038 -36.64 19.05 -2.73
CA LEU A 1038 -36.66 18.23 -1.52
C LEU A 1038 -36.55 19.06 -0.22
N TYR A 1039 -36.12 20.32 -0.31
CA TYR A 1039 -36.15 21.27 0.80
C TYR A 1039 -37.46 22.08 0.85
N ASN A 1040 -38.33 21.95 -0.15
CA ASN A 1040 -39.53 22.76 -0.32
C ASN A 1040 -40.80 21.89 -0.19
N VAL A 1041 -41.47 21.98 0.95
CA VAL A 1041 -42.72 21.24 1.24
C VAL A 1041 -43.77 21.45 0.16
N SER A 1042 -43.91 22.67 -0.38
CA SER A 1042 -44.87 22.95 -1.45
C SER A 1042 -44.52 22.27 -2.78
N CYS A 1043 -43.23 22.05 -3.08
CA CYS A 1043 -42.81 21.28 -4.25
C CYS A 1043 -43.06 19.78 -4.05
N ILE A 1044 -42.74 19.25 -2.86
CA ILE A 1044 -43.04 17.87 -2.48
C ILE A 1044 -44.55 17.58 -2.57
N ASP A 1045 -45.38 18.49 -2.08
CA ASP A 1045 -46.84 18.37 -2.14
C ASP A 1045 -47.41 18.59 -3.56
N GLN A 1046 -46.75 19.39 -4.40
CA GLN A 1046 -47.04 19.49 -5.83
C GLN A 1046 -46.77 18.16 -6.55
N ILE A 1047 -45.65 17.48 -6.28
CA ILE A 1047 -45.37 16.14 -6.83
C ILE A 1047 -46.45 15.15 -6.37
N LYS A 1048 -46.76 15.10 -5.06
CA LYS A 1048 -47.84 14.24 -4.52
C LYS A 1048 -49.18 14.47 -5.22
N TYR A 1049 -49.54 15.73 -5.45
CA TYR A 1049 -50.77 16.09 -6.16
C TYR A 1049 -50.77 15.61 -7.61
N LEU A 1050 -49.66 15.80 -8.34
CA LEU A 1050 -49.51 15.36 -9.74
C LEU A 1050 -49.50 13.82 -9.88
N TYR A 1051 -49.10 13.10 -8.84
CA TYR A 1051 -49.21 11.65 -8.71
C TYR A 1051 -50.57 11.18 -8.13
N ASN A 1052 -51.53 12.07 -7.87
CA ASN A 1052 -52.83 11.80 -7.25
C ASN A 1052 -52.79 11.14 -5.84
N VAL A 1053 -51.69 11.28 -5.07
CA VAL A 1053 -51.56 10.66 -3.73
C VAL A 1053 -51.30 11.68 -2.62
N THR A 1054 -52.36 12.12 -1.94
CA THR A 1054 -52.30 13.11 -0.85
C THR A 1054 -51.85 12.55 0.52
N ASN A 1055 -51.96 11.24 0.74
CA ASN A 1055 -51.96 10.66 2.09
C ASN A 1055 -50.56 10.28 2.62
N ILE A 1056 -49.49 10.62 1.88
CA ILE A 1056 -48.12 10.27 2.27
C ILE A 1056 -47.48 11.40 3.08
N VAL A 1057 -47.19 11.08 4.34
CA VAL A 1057 -46.31 11.90 5.19
C VAL A 1057 -44.87 11.59 4.83
N ILE A 1058 -44.18 12.59 4.29
CA ILE A 1058 -42.72 12.62 4.12
C ILE A 1058 -42.24 14.00 4.54
N ARG A 1059 -41.06 14.08 5.16
CA ARG A 1059 -40.45 15.33 5.63
C ARG A 1059 -39.52 15.89 4.56
N SER A 1060 -39.55 17.20 4.35
CA SER A 1060 -38.53 17.89 3.55
C SER A 1060 -37.16 17.82 4.25
N LEU A 1061 -36.11 17.92 3.45
CA LEU A 1061 -34.75 18.15 3.95
C LEU A 1061 -34.66 19.52 4.64
N ASN A 1062 -33.74 19.65 5.59
CA ASN A 1062 -33.59 20.83 6.44
C ASN A 1062 -32.41 21.71 5.98
N GLN A 1063 -32.71 22.95 5.56
CA GLN A 1063 -31.74 23.92 5.05
C GLN A 1063 -30.67 24.34 6.08
N SER A 1064 -30.84 24.00 7.37
CA SER A 1064 -29.84 24.27 8.41
C SER A 1064 -28.57 23.39 8.36
N PHE A 1065 -28.57 22.33 7.54
CA PHE A 1065 -27.41 21.42 7.43
C PHE A 1065 -26.70 21.48 6.07
N SER A 1066 -27.44 21.68 4.97
CA SER A 1066 -26.88 21.70 3.61
C SER A 1066 -27.76 22.50 2.64
N PHE A 1067 -27.19 22.95 1.52
CA PHE A 1067 -27.77 23.99 0.67
C PHE A 1067 -28.70 23.43 -0.43
N PRO A 1068 -29.92 23.98 -0.63
CA PRO A 1068 -30.85 23.51 -1.66
C PRO A 1068 -30.35 23.62 -3.11
N ASN A 1069 -29.47 24.60 -3.37
CA ASN A 1069 -28.98 24.91 -4.71
C ASN A 1069 -27.68 24.16 -5.06
N GLU A 1070 -27.20 23.28 -4.20
CA GLU A 1070 -26.05 22.46 -4.48
C GLU A 1070 -26.40 21.35 -5.48
N THR A 1071 -25.53 21.12 -6.47
CA THR A 1071 -25.72 20.06 -7.47
C THR A 1071 -25.41 18.70 -6.87
N VAL A 1072 -26.09 17.65 -7.35
CA VAL A 1072 -25.78 16.27 -6.94
C VAL A 1072 -24.33 15.91 -7.29
N GLN A 1073 -23.75 16.47 -8.38
CA GLN A 1073 -22.31 16.36 -8.65
C GLN A 1073 -21.44 16.87 -7.50
N SER A 1074 -21.70 18.07 -6.94
CA SER A 1074 -20.90 18.63 -5.82
C SER A 1074 -20.97 17.74 -4.56
N LEU A 1075 -22.15 17.17 -4.29
CA LEU A 1075 -22.32 16.20 -3.21
C LEU A 1075 -21.55 14.90 -3.50
N VAL A 1076 -21.63 14.38 -4.72
CA VAL A 1076 -20.91 13.17 -5.17
C VAL A 1076 -19.39 13.34 -5.16
N ASP A 1077 -18.88 14.52 -5.54
CA ASP A 1077 -17.46 14.89 -5.47
C ASP A 1077 -16.93 14.91 -4.02
N ASN A 1078 -17.83 15.10 -3.04
CA ASN A 1078 -17.56 15.02 -1.60
C ASN A 1078 -18.04 13.69 -0.98
N LEU A 1079 -18.28 12.63 -1.76
CA LEU A 1079 -18.75 11.32 -1.28
C LEU A 1079 -20.06 11.37 -0.46
N LEU A 1080 -20.90 12.37 -0.70
CA LEU A 1080 -22.11 12.68 0.06
C LEU A 1080 -21.82 12.85 1.57
N ILE A 1081 -20.66 13.43 1.94
CA ILE A 1081 -20.23 13.71 3.31
C ILE A 1081 -20.36 15.21 3.61
N ASP A 1082 -21.27 15.59 4.51
CA ASP A 1082 -21.39 16.98 4.99
C ASP A 1082 -20.23 17.35 5.93
N LYS A 1083 -19.79 16.40 6.77
CA LYS A 1083 -18.71 16.59 7.74
C LYS A 1083 -17.96 15.28 7.99
N LEU A 1084 -16.64 15.39 8.12
CA LEU A 1084 -15.77 14.30 8.56
C LEU A 1084 -15.07 14.78 9.84
N GLU A 1085 -15.46 14.23 10.99
CA GLU A 1085 -14.84 14.55 12.27
C GLU A 1085 -13.64 13.66 12.52
N SER A 1086 -12.55 14.24 12.99
CA SER A 1086 -11.33 13.53 13.37
C SER A 1086 -10.95 13.85 14.82
N ASN A 1087 -10.66 12.81 15.60
CA ASN A 1087 -10.10 12.93 16.94
C ASN A 1087 -8.75 12.23 17.01
N VAL A 1088 -7.77 12.87 17.64
CA VAL A 1088 -6.40 12.36 17.81
C VAL A 1088 -6.12 12.15 19.30
N SER A 1089 -5.92 10.90 19.68
CA SER A 1089 -5.83 10.44 21.07
C SER A 1089 -4.36 10.34 21.49
N TYR A 1090 -3.81 11.45 21.97
CA TYR A 1090 -2.42 11.52 22.42
C TYR A 1090 -2.11 10.50 23.52
N GLU A 1091 -3.05 10.27 24.44
CA GLU A 1091 -2.90 9.26 25.50
C GLU A 1091 -2.69 7.84 24.94
N GLN A 1092 -3.27 7.51 23.77
CA GLN A 1092 -3.08 6.22 23.10
C GLN A 1092 -1.90 6.18 22.12
N TYR A 1093 -1.30 7.34 21.79
CA TYR A 1093 -0.03 7.43 21.08
C TYR A 1093 1.18 7.30 22.04
N TYR A 1094 1.03 7.78 23.29
CA TYR A 1094 2.07 7.75 24.32
C TYR A 1094 1.99 6.54 25.28
N ALA A 1095 1.23 5.49 24.94
CA ALA A 1095 0.98 4.29 25.77
C ALA A 1095 1.60 3.01 25.19
#